data_AF-A0A9F2RC97-F1
#
_entry.id   AF-A0A9F2RC97-F1
#
_cell.length_a   1.000
_cell.length_b   1.000
_cell.length_c   1.000
_cell.angle_alpha   90.00
_cell.angle_beta   90.00
_cell.angle_gamma   90.00
#
_symmetry.space_group_name_H-M   'P 1'
#
loop_
_entity.id
_entity.type
_entity.pdbx_description
1 polymer ?
#
loop_
_entity_poly.entity_id
_entity_poly.type
_entity_poly.pdbx_seq_one_letter_code
_entity_poly.pdbx_strand_id
1 'polypeptide(L)'
;MKIQLINEANKVPLLLEFYGLKGNMTRLRINELTPLKARYEVPDVLVQDPPTTRLSVTGRDENSVELSLGDGIHKVILTAKPFRMDLLAGRELVLSVNSRGLLVFEHLRQRKDSTPTKEPESEGEGATEASDVPLPSEEESAEKTEQPEEVSKKEGEAEEDPGSWEETFKTHTDKKPNGPTSVGLDFSFPGVENVYGIPEHADNLRLRTTEGGDPYRLYNLDVFQYEIYNPMALYGSVPVLLAHTAQRTLGIFWFNAAETWVDITSNTAGKTLFGKMLDYIQGGGETPQTDVRWMSESGIIDVFLLLGPSPTDIFKQYTSLTGTQALPPLFALAYHQSRWNYNDEEDVNTVDNGFDEHDIPYDVIWLDIEHTDGKRYFTWDPNKFPHPREMLQQLAAKRRKMVSIVDPHIKVDTGYRVHNEIRSRDFYVKTKDGNDYEGWCWPGSAGYPDFTNPQMRTWWSSMFSYDQYEGSMENLYTWNDMNEPSVFNGPEVTMHKDAVHQGGWEHRDIHNLYGFYVQMATAQGQVQRSGGVERPFVLSRSFFAGSQRYGAVWTGDNAAEWDHLKISIPMCLSLGLVGISFCGADVGGFFKNPEPELLVRWYQAGAYQPFFRVHAHVDTTRREPWLFGEENKALIREAIRERYALLPFWYTLFYQSYRTGQPVMRPLWVEYPQDPTVYSIDDQYLLGNALLVHPVTAQGARGVQVYLPGKGEVWYDVHTHQKLHAPQTLYLAVTMNSIPVYQRGGSIVARKERVRRSSDCMQNDPYTLYVALGPQGTAQGDLFVDDGHTYNFETKGQYLHRLFRFSGNMLTASTADPKASFETPAWIERVVILGAGKPAAVFLKQDDAAETRLDFTHEAETSVLTIRKPAVNVGADWSISLR
;
A
#
# COMPACT_ATOMS: atom_id res chain seq x y z
N MET A 1 17.24 16.26 20.43
CA MET A 1 16.95 17.00 21.68
C MET A 1 16.12 16.09 22.57
N LYS A 2 16.34 16.09 23.89
CA LYS A 2 15.55 15.29 24.85
C LYS A 2 14.98 16.22 25.92
N ILE A 3 13.69 16.11 26.20
CA ILE A 3 12.96 16.97 27.16
C ILE A 3 12.01 16.09 27.95
N GLN A 4 11.83 16.41 29.23
CA GLN A 4 10.82 15.80 30.07
C GLN A 4 9.50 16.55 29.94
N LEU A 5 8.42 15.84 29.64
CA LEU A 5 7.05 16.35 29.75
C LEU A 5 6.45 15.84 31.06
N ILE A 6 5.58 16.64 31.68
CA ILE A 6 4.85 16.23 32.89
C ILE A 6 3.37 16.49 32.70
N ASN A 7 2.55 15.46 32.94
CA ASN A 7 1.12 15.65 33.01
C ASN A 7 0.77 16.32 34.36
N GLU A 8 0.21 17.53 34.31
CA GLU A 8 -0.03 18.31 35.52
C GLU A 8 -1.06 17.69 36.47
N ALA A 9 -1.95 16.82 35.98
CA ALA A 9 -2.97 16.16 36.80
C ALA A 9 -2.41 14.94 37.55
N ASN A 10 -1.77 14.00 36.84
CA ASN A 10 -1.30 12.74 37.44
C ASN A 10 0.20 12.72 37.78
N LYS A 11 0.93 13.80 37.45
CA LYS A 11 2.38 13.99 37.70
C LYS A 11 3.30 12.96 37.03
N VAL A 12 2.80 12.19 36.07
CA VAL A 12 3.59 11.18 35.38
C VAL A 12 4.62 11.85 34.46
N PRO A 13 5.91 11.49 34.57
CA PRO A 13 6.95 12.00 33.70
C PRO A 13 7.03 11.20 32.39
N LEU A 14 7.01 11.92 31.27
CA LEU A 14 7.25 11.38 29.94
C LEU A 14 8.58 11.92 29.39
N LEU A 15 9.21 11.16 28.50
CA LEU A 15 10.37 11.56 27.74
C LEU A 15 9.95 11.91 26.31
N LEU A 16 10.18 13.16 25.93
CA LEU A 16 10.10 13.64 24.56
C LEU A 16 11.49 13.61 23.92
N GLU A 17 11.64 12.87 22.83
CA GLU A 17 12.81 12.91 21.95
C GLU A 17 12.44 13.56 20.61
N PHE A 18 13.13 14.64 20.25
CA PHE A 18 12.91 15.34 19.00
C PHE A 18 14.18 15.38 18.15
N TYR A 19 14.07 14.99 16.89
CA TYR A 19 15.16 14.88 15.93
C TYR A 19 14.87 15.70 14.68
N GLY A 20 15.86 16.50 14.25
CA GLY A 20 15.96 16.90 12.85
C GLY A 20 16.57 15.76 12.06
N LEU A 21 16.04 15.47 10.87
CA LEU A 21 16.52 14.41 9.99
C LEU A 21 16.94 14.99 8.63
N LYS A 22 17.84 14.29 7.94
CA LYS A 22 18.20 14.64 6.55
C LYS A 22 16.98 14.53 5.65
N GLY A 23 16.92 15.34 4.61
CA GLY A 23 15.86 15.31 3.61
C GLY A 23 14.58 16.06 4.01
N ASN A 24 14.68 17.12 4.84
CA ASN A 24 13.54 17.93 5.30
C ASN A 24 12.50 17.10 6.06
N MET A 25 12.96 16.29 7.00
CA MET A 25 12.09 15.51 7.88
C MET A 25 12.40 15.82 9.34
N THR A 26 11.44 15.56 10.21
CA THR A 26 11.66 15.52 11.66
C THR A 26 11.03 14.27 12.25
N ARG A 27 11.54 13.82 13.39
CA ARG A 27 10.96 12.71 14.15
C ARG A 27 10.69 13.15 15.57
N LEU A 28 9.50 12.85 16.05
CA LEU A 28 9.03 13.10 17.40
C LEU A 28 8.72 11.76 18.06
N ARG A 29 9.31 11.50 19.22
CA ARG A 29 9.03 10.31 20.01
C ARG A 29 8.61 10.73 21.41
N ILE A 30 7.50 10.20 21.93
CA ILE A 30 7.09 10.38 23.31
C ILE A 30 6.91 8.99 23.93
N ASN A 31 7.60 8.77 25.04
CA ASN A 31 7.52 7.53 25.82
C ASN A 31 7.46 7.86 27.33
N GLU A 32 7.13 6.89 28.17
CA GLU A 32 7.25 7.06 29.62
C GLU A 32 8.72 7.17 30.00
N LEU A 33 9.06 8.07 30.93
CA LEU A 33 10.44 8.21 31.39
C LEU A 33 10.90 6.97 32.18
N THR A 34 9.98 6.39 32.95
CA THR A 34 10.21 5.22 33.81
C THR A 34 8.98 4.32 33.78
N PRO A 35 8.76 3.55 32.70
CA PRO A 35 7.58 2.70 32.58
C PRO A 35 7.67 1.47 33.48
N LEU A 36 6.51 0.91 33.86
CA LEU A 36 6.42 -0.38 34.56
C LEU A 36 6.95 -1.55 33.71
N LYS A 37 6.77 -1.47 32.38
CA LYS A 37 7.35 -2.37 31.38
C LYS A 37 7.58 -1.62 30.07
N ALA A 38 8.43 -2.13 29.19
CA ALA A 38 8.66 -1.49 27.90
C ALA A 38 7.35 -1.35 27.10
N ARG A 39 7.21 -0.22 26.39
CA ARG A 39 6.19 -0.02 25.36
C ARG A 39 6.70 -0.50 24.02
N TYR A 40 5.80 -0.97 23.17
CA TYR A 40 6.18 -1.48 21.86
C TYR A 40 6.74 -0.37 20.97
N GLU A 41 7.84 -0.67 20.30
CA GLU A 41 8.46 0.15 19.27
C GLU A 41 8.53 -0.69 17.99
N VAL A 42 7.98 -0.19 16.89
CA VAL A 42 7.82 -0.96 15.65
C VAL A 42 9.19 -1.34 15.03
N PRO A 43 9.52 -2.63 14.88
CA PRO A 43 10.76 -3.09 14.25
C PRO A 43 10.57 -3.38 12.75
N ASP A 44 11.67 -3.63 12.03
CA ASP A 44 11.77 -4.13 10.64
C ASP A 44 11.11 -3.29 9.51
N VAL A 45 10.31 -2.28 9.84
CA VAL A 45 9.68 -1.37 8.86
C VAL A 45 10.67 -0.33 8.35
N LEU A 46 11.42 0.32 9.24
CA LEU A 46 12.48 1.25 8.87
C LEU A 46 13.64 0.46 8.23
N VAL A 47 14.04 0.83 7.02
CA VAL A 47 15.10 0.11 6.28
C VAL A 47 16.50 0.38 6.84
N GLN A 48 16.66 1.49 7.56
CA GLN A 48 17.86 1.88 8.28
C GLN A 48 17.53 2.96 9.31
N ASP A 49 18.44 3.21 10.25
CA ASP A 49 18.34 4.37 11.13
C ASP A 49 18.40 5.68 10.32
N PRO A 50 17.39 6.56 10.42
CA PRO A 50 17.36 7.79 9.63
C PRO A 50 18.50 8.74 10.00
N PRO A 51 19.29 9.22 9.02
CA PRO A 51 20.39 10.14 9.31
C PRO A 51 19.91 11.45 9.94
N THR A 52 20.45 11.81 11.11
CA THR A 52 20.05 13.03 11.83
C THR A 52 20.75 14.30 11.30
N THR A 53 20.07 15.44 11.43
CA THR A 53 20.65 16.78 11.28
C THR A 53 20.76 17.47 12.65
N ARG A 54 21.73 18.40 12.75
CA ARG A 54 21.95 19.13 14.00
C ARG A 54 20.85 20.17 14.20
N LEU A 55 20.14 20.07 15.31
CA LEU A 55 19.27 21.12 15.82
C LEU A 55 20.11 22.24 16.44
N SER A 56 19.83 23.49 16.06
CA SER A 56 20.51 24.66 16.62
C SER A 56 19.49 25.59 17.26
N VAL A 57 19.72 25.98 18.51
CA VAL A 57 18.87 26.94 19.22
C VAL A 57 19.11 28.33 18.62
N THR A 58 18.07 28.94 18.07
CA THR A 58 18.11 30.28 17.44
C THR A 58 17.37 31.32 18.26
N GLY A 59 16.51 30.90 19.18
CA GLY A 59 15.79 31.76 20.11
C GLY A 59 15.38 30.97 21.35
N ARG A 60 15.30 31.64 22.50
CA ARG A 60 14.85 31.04 23.75
C ARG A 60 14.31 32.11 24.68
N ASP A 61 13.19 31.82 25.30
CA ASP A 61 12.64 32.57 26.43
C ASP A 61 12.26 31.60 27.57
N GLU A 62 11.48 32.07 28.54
CA GLU A 62 11.06 31.28 29.71
C GLU A 62 10.08 30.14 29.36
N ASN A 63 9.30 30.28 28.28
CA ASN A 63 8.26 29.33 27.88
C ASN A 63 8.46 28.73 26.48
N SER A 64 9.48 29.17 25.73
CA SER A 64 9.70 28.74 24.35
C SER A 64 11.17 28.55 23.98
N VAL A 65 11.40 27.63 23.04
CA VAL A 65 12.69 27.41 22.38
C VAL A 65 12.46 27.35 20.87
N GLU A 66 13.12 28.23 20.13
CA GLU A 66 13.19 28.20 18.66
C GLU A 66 14.43 27.39 18.23
N LEU A 67 14.20 26.39 17.38
CA LEU A 67 15.21 25.48 16.84
C LEU A 67 15.25 25.58 15.32
N SER A 68 16.43 25.68 14.72
CA SER A 68 16.61 25.46 13.27
C SER A 68 16.93 23.99 12.98
N LEU A 69 16.33 23.42 11.92
CA LEU A 69 16.44 22.01 11.52
C LEU A 69 17.70 21.66 10.69
N GLY A 70 18.63 22.61 10.53
CA GLY A 70 19.92 22.41 9.88
C GLY A 70 19.94 22.65 8.37
N ASP A 71 18.79 22.82 7.72
CA ASP A 71 18.67 23.28 6.32
C ASP A 71 18.67 24.81 6.18
N GLY A 72 18.57 25.53 7.30
CA GLY A 72 18.51 26.99 7.36
C GLY A 72 17.16 27.60 6.97
N ILE A 73 16.19 26.79 6.53
CA ILE A 73 14.87 27.24 6.07
C ILE A 73 13.81 26.88 7.10
N HIS A 74 13.83 25.64 7.59
CA HIS A 74 12.82 25.15 8.51
C HIS A 74 13.23 25.41 9.96
N LYS A 75 12.23 25.80 10.74
CA LYS A 75 12.34 26.07 12.16
C LYS A 75 11.24 25.34 12.93
N VAL A 76 11.49 25.11 14.20
CA VAL A 76 10.51 24.57 15.14
C VAL A 76 10.50 25.45 16.37
N ILE A 77 9.32 25.95 16.72
CA ILE A 77 9.09 26.63 18.00
C ILE A 77 8.48 25.58 18.92
N LEU A 78 9.21 25.23 19.96
CA LEU A 78 8.71 24.40 21.05
C LEU A 78 8.21 25.30 22.17
N THR A 79 6.93 25.21 22.51
CA THR A 79 6.31 25.87 23.67
C THR A 79 6.18 24.87 24.81
N ALA A 80 6.55 25.28 26.02
CA ALA A 80 6.57 24.41 27.19
C ALA A 80 5.18 24.29 27.86
N LYS A 81 4.48 25.41 28.10
CA LYS A 81 3.19 25.44 28.80
C LYS A 81 2.11 26.23 28.03
N PRO A 82 1.04 25.58 27.53
CA PRO A 82 0.92 24.11 27.35
C PRO A 82 1.95 23.61 26.32
N PHE A 83 2.29 22.32 26.38
CA PHE A 83 3.22 21.70 25.42
C PHE A 83 2.66 21.83 24.00
N ARG A 84 3.43 22.41 23.09
CA ARG A 84 3.08 22.58 21.67
C ARG A 84 4.34 22.67 20.82
N MET A 85 4.27 22.21 19.57
CA MET A 85 5.34 22.41 18.60
C MET A 85 4.79 23.01 17.32
N ASP A 86 5.36 24.12 16.89
CA ASP A 86 5.01 24.79 15.64
C ASP A 86 6.16 24.67 14.65
N LEU A 87 5.92 24.06 13.50
CA LEU A 87 6.89 23.92 12.43
C LEU A 87 6.68 25.06 11.43
N LEU A 88 7.77 25.75 11.11
CA LEU A 88 7.78 26.87 10.18
C LEU A 88 8.72 26.62 9.01
N ALA A 89 8.36 27.17 7.86
CA ALA A 89 9.25 27.33 6.71
C ALA A 89 9.45 28.83 6.45
N GLY A 90 10.64 29.34 6.74
CA GLY A 90 10.86 30.78 6.78
C GLY A 90 10.03 31.43 7.90
N ARG A 91 8.95 32.13 7.52
CA ARG A 91 7.98 32.76 8.45
C ARG A 91 6.58 32.14 8.41
N GLU A 92 6.36 31.21 7.49
CA GLU A 92 5.08 30.54 7.30
C GLU A 92 4.96 29.38 8.30
N LEU A 93 3.87 29.34 9.07
CA LEU A 93 3.50 28.18 9.89
C LEU A 93 2.92 27.10 8.97
N VAL A 94 3.55 25.92 8.95
CA VAL A 94 3.17 24.85 8.02
C VAL A 94 2.47 23.69 8.70
N LEU A 95 2.78 23.46 9.98
CA LEU A 95 2.18 22.39 10.78
C LEU A 95 2.31 22.73 12.26
N SER A 96 1.28 22.47 13.04
CA SER A 96 1.33 22.50 14.51
C SER A 96 1.09 21.10 15.08
N VAL A 97 1.76 20.78 16.19
CA VAL A 97 1.60 19.56 16.97
C VAL A 97 1.04 19.93 18.32
N ASN A 98 0.00 19.22 18.75
CA ASN A 98 -0.72 19.45 20.01
C ASN A 98 -1.32 20.87 20.13
N SER A 99 -1.74 21.46 19.02
CA SER A 99 -2.35 22.80 18.97
C SER A 99 -3.73 22.83 19.63
N ARG A 100 -4.46 21.71 19.63
CA ARG A 100 -5.77 21.55 20.28
C ARG A 100 -5.67 20.94 21.68
N GLY A 101 -4.47 20.57 22.13
CA GLY A 101 -4.26 20.00 23.46
C GLY A 101 -4.83 18.60 23.62
N LEU A 102 -4.86 17.79 22.54
CA LEU A 102 -5.42 16.44 22.53
C LEU A 102 -4.35 15.35 22.65
N LEU A 103 -3.12 15.71 23.03
CA LEU A 103 -2.10 14.75 23.47
C LEU A 103 -2.65 13.90 24.62
N VAL A 104 -2.80 12.61 24.36
CA VAL A 104 -3.17 11.59 25.34
C VAL A 104 -2.00 10.61 25.45
N PHE A 105 -1.65 10.27 26.69
CA PHE A 105 -0.69 9.22 26.97
C PHE A 105 -1.14 8.51 28.25
N GLU A 106 -1.82 7.38 28.09
CA GLU A 106 -2.29 6.57 29.20
C GLU A 106 -1.13 5.75 29.76
N HIS A 107 -0.52 6.25 30.83
CA HIS A 107 0.61 5.59 31.48
C HIS A 107 0.24 4.22 32.04
N LEU A 108 1.18 3.29 32.00
CA LEU A 108 1.01 1.95 32.59
C LEU A 108 0.72 2.04 34.10
N ARG A 109 -0.26 1.28 34.57
CA ARG A 109 -0.67 1.23 35.98
C ARG A 109 -0.79 -0.22 36.45
N GLN A 110 -0.57 -0.44 37.74
CA GLN A 110 -0.97 -1.69 38.38
C GLN A 110 -2.45 -1.64 38.71
N ARG A 111 -3.12 -2.79 38.58
CA ARG A 111 -4.51 -2.95 38.98
C ARG A 111 -4.61 -2.84 40.50
N LYS A 112 -5.47 -1.96 41.02
CA LYS A 112 -5.54 -1.64 42.47
C LYS A 112 -5.91 -2.85 43.34
N ASP A 113 -6.61 -3.81 42.77
CA ASP A 113 -7.09 -5.06 43.36
C ASP A 113 -6.07 -6.21 43.23
N SER A 114 -4.92 -6.00 42.56
CA SER A 114 -3.81 -6.96 42.58
C SER A 114 -3.07 -6.90 43.93
N THR A 115 -3.52 -7.68 44.90
CA THR A 115 -2.75 -7.93 46.12
C THR A 115 -1.55 -8.82 45.76
N PRO A 116 -0.32 -8.54 46.24
CA PRO A 116 0.81 -9.41 45.97
C PRO A 116 0.56 -10.75 46.69
N THR A 117 0.50 -11.84 45.91
CA THR A 117 0.56 -13.21 46.43
C THR A 117 1.81 -13.36 47.28
N LYS A 118 1.64 -13.55 48.59
CA LYS A 118 2.72 -13.97 49.48
C LYS A 118 3.35 -15.26 48.94
N GLU A 119 4.68 -15.28 48.88
CA GLU A 119 5.46 -16.49 48.67
C GLU A 119 5.07 -17.55 49.73
N PRO A 120 5.10 -18.86 49.39
CA PRO A 120 4.79 -19.89 50.35
C PRO A 120 5.96 -20.01 51.34
N GLU A 121 5.77 -19.51 52.56
CA GLU A 121 6.62 -19.86 53.69
C GLU A 121 6.46 -21.37 53.96
N SER A 122 7.60 -22.05 54.00
CA SER A 122 7.71 -23.48 54.32
C SER A 122 7.19 -23.75 55.73
N GLU A 123 6.15 -24.59 55.85
CA GLU A 123 5.72 -25.18 57.12
C GLU A 123 6.81 -26.13 57.65
N GLY A 124 7.38 -25.76 58.79
CA GLY A 124 8.10 -26.65 59.70
C GLY A 124 7.23 -26.91 60.93
N GLU A 125 6.95 -28.18 61.18
CA GLU A 125 6.12 -28.72 62.26
C GLU A 125 6.61 -28.35 63.68
N GLY A 126 5.65 -28.20 64.61
CA GLY A 126 5.76 -28.87 65.91
C GLY A 126 5.61 -28.04 67.20
N ALA A 127 4.44 -28.22 67.84
CA ALA A 127 4.23 -28.40 69.29
C ALA A 127 4.49 -27.19 70.24
N THR A 128 3.73 -26.90 71.32
CA THR A 128 2.61 -27.52 72.06
C THR A 128 2.19 -26.55 73.17
N GLU A 129 0.89 -26.56 73.55
CA GLU A 129 0.33 -26.31 74.91
C GLU A 129 0.51 -24.91 75.56
N ALA A 130 -0.41 -24.30 76.31
CA ALA A 130 -1.53 -24.79 77.11
C ALA A 130 -2.56 -23.66 77.43
N SER A 131 -3.81 -24.08 77.63
CA SER A 131 -4.84 -23.63 78.61
C SER A 131 -4.84 -22.19 79.18
N ASP A 132 -5.99 -21.48 79.07
CA ASP A 132 -6.97 -21.37 80.16
C ASP A 132 -8.19 -20.48 79.80
N VAL A 133 -9.30 -20.72 80.51
CA VAL A 133 -10.72 -20.36 80.31
C VAL A 133 -11.14 -19.50 81.55
N PRO A 134 -12.31 -18.82 81.70
CA PRO A 134 -13.16 -17.96 80.85
C PRO A 134 -13.74 -16.65 81.53
N LEU A 135 -14.44 -15.80 80.73
CA LEU A 135 -15.67 -14.96 81.02
C LEU A 135 -15.60 -13.78 82.05
N PRO A 136 -16.61 -12.87 82.13
CA PRO A 136 -17.47 -12.21 81.12
C PRO A 136 -17.72 -10.68 81.36
N SER A 137 -18.58 -10.07 80.53
CA SER A 137 -19.45 -8.89 80.80
C SER A 137 -18.76 -7.49 80.79
N GLU A 138 -19.36 -6.36 80.41
CA GLU A 138 -20.75 -5.87 80.41
C GLU A 138 -21.00 -4.87 79.25
N GLU A 139 -22.26 -4.75 78.86
CA GLU A 139 -22.82 -3.60 78.16
C GLU A 139 -22.85 -2.37 79.10
N GLU A 140 -22.55 -1.18 78.60
CA GLU A 140 -23.29 0.01 79.04
C GLU A 140 -23.21 1.17 78.03
N SER A 141 -24.41 1.66 77.72
CA SER A 141 -24.75 2.86 76.97
C SER A 141 -24.50 4.13 77.77
N ALA A 142 -23.99 5.19 77.14
CA ALA A 142 -24.34 6.57 77.53
C ALA A 142 -24.07 7.58 76.41
N GLU A 143 -25.09 8.40 76.16
CA GLU A 143 -25.20 9.54 75.25
C GLU A 143 -24.07 10.56 75.40
N LYS A 144 -23.74 11.27 74.30
CA LYS A 144 -23.55 12.74 74.31
C LYS A 144 -23.31 13.40 72.94
N THR A 145 -24.22 14.32 72.63
CA THR A 145 -24.04 15.66 72.01
C THR A 145 -23.59 15.83 70.55
N GLU A 146 -24.42 16.60 69.85
CA GLU A 146 -24.27 17.11 68.49
C GLU A 146 -23.23 18.24 68.36
N GLN A 147 -22.43 18.11 67.28
CA GLN A 147 -21.81 19.11 66.40
C GLN A 147 -20.64 20.02 66.90
N PRO A 148 -19.75 20.51 66.00
CA PRO A 148 -19.39 20.02 64.65
C PRO A 148 -17.86 19.90 64.46
N GLU A 149 -17.38 18.77 63.92
CA GLU A 149 -16.00 18.66 63.41
C GLU A 149 -15.98 18.59 61.88
N GLU A 150 -14.98 19.27 61.35
CA GLU A 150 -14.76 19.63 59.97
C GLU A 150 -14.87 18.44 59.01
N VAL A 151 -15.73 18.58 58.00
CA VAL A 151 -15.71 17.75 56.80
C VAL A 151 -14.42 18.04 56.06
N SER A 152 -13.36 17.28 56.37
CA SER A 152 -12.28 17.06 55.42
C SER A 152 -12.89 16.33 54.22
N LYS A 153 -13.15 17.10 53.16
CA LYS A 153 -13.46 16.54 51.85
C LYS A 153 -12.24 15.69 51.44
N LYS A 154 -12.39 14.37 51.48
CA LYS A 154 -11.56 13.47 50.69
C LYS A 154 -11.65 13.94 49.24
N GLU A 155 -10.52 14.38 48.71
CA GLU A 155 -10.38 14.77 47.31
C GLU A 155 -10.56 13.54 46.43
N GLY A 156 -11.64 13.57 45.63
CA GLY A 156 -11.71 13.03 44.26
C GLY A 156 -11.22 11.61 44.00
N GLU A 157 -11.95 10.60 44.48
CA GLU A 157 -11.93 9.28 43.86
C GLU A 157 -12.65 9.38 42.50
N ALA A 158 -11.91 9.45 41.40
CA ALA A 158 -12.50 9.27 40.07
C ALA A 158 -12.87 7.78 39.92
N GLU A 159 -14.17 7.50 39.75
CA GLU A 159 -14.65 6.17 39.33
C GLU A 159 -13.91 5.75 38.04
N GLU A 160 -13.41 4.52 37.98
CA GLU A 160 -12.72 4.01 36.79
C GLU A 160 -13.75 3.73 35.69
N ASP A 161 -13.51 4.26 34.48
CA ASP A 161 -14.44 4.13 33.36
C ASP A 161 -14.66 2.65 32.98
N PRO A 162 -15.90 2.22 32.68
CA PRO A 162 -16.19 0.88 32.17
C PRO A 162 -15.32 0.53 30.96
N GLY A 163 -14.74 -0.68 30.95
CA GLY A 163 -13.85 -1.15 29.89
C GLY A 163 -12.39 -0.73 30.05
N SER A 164 -12.00 -0.05 31.14
CA SER A 164 -10.59 0.29 31.42
C SER A 164 -9.67 -0.93 31.59
N TRP A 165 -10.23 -2.06 32.03
CA TRP A 165 -9.53 -3.34 32.22
C TRP A 165 -10.15 -4.41 31.34
N GLU A 166 -10.84 -5.42 31.89
CA GLU A 166 -11.50 -6.39 31.04
C GLU A 166 -12.58 -5.75 30.16
N GLU A 167 -12.56 -6.11 28.88
CA GLU A 167 -13.52 -5.66 27.89
C GLU A 167 -14.09 -6.88 27.16
N THR A 168 -15.39 -6.87 26.88
CA THR A 168 -16.04 -7.96 26.16
C THR A 168 -16.69 -7.44 24.89
N PHE A 169 -16.22 -7.94 23.75
CA PHE A 169 -16.84 -7.72 22.45
C PHE A 169 -17.55 -9.01 22.01
N LYS A 170 -18.88 -8.93 21.88
CA LYS A 170 -19.74 -10.10 21.64
C LYS A 170 -19.50 -11.18 22.70
N THR A 171 -18.84 -12.28 22.34
CA THR A 171 -18.55 -13.42 23.22
C THR A 171 -17.07 -13.51 23.62
N HIS A 172 -16.24 -12.58 23.16
CA HIS A 172 -14.80 -12.58 23.40
C HIS A 172 -14.46 -11.57 24.50
N THR A 173 -13.85 -12.06 25.57
CA THR A 173 -13.37 -11.21 26.67
C THR A 173 -11.86 -11.02 26.55
N ASP A 174 -11.46 -9.81 26.20
CA ASP A 174 -10.09 -9.33 26.35
C ASP A 174 -9.81 -9.09 27.84
N LYS A 175 -8.77 -9.72 28.38
CA LYS A 175 -8.37 -9.53 29.78
C LYS A 175 -7.62 -8.23 30.03
N LYS A 176 -7.06 -7.63 28.99
CA LYS A 176 -6.30 -6.38 29.00
C LYS A 176 -5.40 -6.26 30.25
N PRO A 177 -4.41 -7.16 30.39
CA PRO A 177 -3.59 -7.27 31.61
C PRO A 177 -2.82 -5.98 31.95
N ASN A 178 -2.63 -5.10 30.97
CA ASN A 178 -1.91 -3.83 31.12
C ASN A 178 -2.84 -2.62 31.35
N GLY A 179 -4.16 -2.84 31.41
CA GLY A 179 -5.14 -1.77 31.54
C GLY A 179 -5.14 -0.80 30.35
N PRO A 180 -5.50 0.47 30.55
CA PRO A 180 -5.48 1.49 29.50
C PRO A 180 -4.05 1.93 29.18
N THR A 181 -3.65 1.78 27.92
CA THR A 181 -2.29 2.10 27.45
C THR A 181 -2.25 2.95 26.18
N SER A 182 -3.37 3.56 25.79
CA SER A 182 -3.46 4.27 24.52
C SER A 182 -2.58 5.51 24.48
N VAL A 183 -2.20 5.87 23.27
CA VAL A 183 -1.45 7.09 22.95
C VAL A 183 -2.16 7.85 21.84
N GLY A 184 -2.16 9.17 21.90
CA GLY A 184 -2.78 9.98 20.86
C GLY A 184 -2.23 11.38 20.78
N LEU A 185 -2.32 11.99 19.61
CA LEU A 185 -1.76 13.31 19.33
C LEU A 185 -2.51 13.99 18.18
N ASP A 186 -2.77 15.29 18.32
CA ASP A 186 -3.33 16.11 17.25
C ASP A 186 -2.27 16.90 16.49
N PHE A 187 -2.57 17.12 15.21
CA PHE A 187 -1.80 17.90 14.27
C PHE A 187 -2.74 18.85 13.53
N SER A 188 -2.32 20.10 13.37
CA SER A 188 -3.05 21.11 12.59
C SER A 188 -2.26 21.49 11.35
N PHE A 189 -2.96 21.58 10.22
CA PHE A 189 -2.40 21.99 8.94
C PHE A 189 -3.04 23.30 8.46
N PRO A 190 -2.43 24.47 8.77
CA PRO A 190 -2.91 25.75 8.29
C PRO A 190 -2.83 25.83 6.77
N GLY A 191 -3.87 26.38 6.14
CA GLY A 191 -4.00 26.52 4.69
C GLY A 191 -4.41 25.24 3.94
N VAL A 192 -4.60 24.11 4.63
CA VAL A 192 -4.90 22.81 4.01
C VAL A 192 -6.38 22.49 4.11
N GLU A 193 -6.98 22.11 2.98
CA GLU A 193 -8.32 21.52 2.89
C GLU A 193 -8.30 20.06 2.38
N ASN A 194 -7.17 19.59 1.85
CA ASN A 194 -7.08 18.33 1.12
C ASN A 194 -6.07 17.40 1.78
N VAL A 195 -6.57 16.29 2.30
CA VAL A 195 -5.77 15.23 2.91
C VAL A 195 -6.08 13.88 2.26
N TYR A 196 -5.07 13.01 2.19
CA TYR A 196 -5.08 11.73 1.47
C TYR A 196 -4.26 10.68 2.23
N GLY A 197 -4.37 9.41 1.84
CA GLY A 197 -3.56 8.33 2.39
C GLY A 197 -4.37 7.48 3.37
N ILE A 198 -3.71 7.02 4.44
CA ILE A 198 -4.23 6.09 5.45
C ILE A 198 -5.03 4.91 4.90
N PRO A 199 -4.62 4.23 3.81
CA PRO A 199 -5.32 3.04 3.37
C PRO A 199 -5.22 1.92 4.42
N GLU A 200 -6.14 0.96 4.45
CA GLU A 200 -7.12 0.67 3.41
C GLU A 200 -8.58 0.94 3.80
N HIS A 201 -9.25 1.75 2.97
CA HIS A 201 -10.67 2.05 3.08
C HIS A 201 -11.30 2.05 1.69
N ALA A 202 -12.49 1.49 1.57
CA ALA A 202 -13.32 1.63 0.38
C ALA A 202 -14.00 2.99 0.40
N ASP A 203 -13.24 4.07 0.19
CA ASP A 203 -13.70 5.45 0.24
C ASP A 203 -13.06 6.32 -0.85
N ASN A 204 -13.43 7.61 -0.89
CA ASN A 204 -12.85 8.60 -1.79
C ASN A 204 -11.35 8.76 -1.58
N LEU A 205 -10.63 9.15 -2.64
CA LEU A 205 -9.20 9.43 -2.55
C LEU A 205 -8.90 10.58 -1.59
N ARG A 206 -9.65 11.69 -1.72
CA ARG A 206 -9.61 12.80 -0.76
C ARG A 206 -10.43 12.40 0.45
N LEU A 207 -9.77 12.26 1.59
CA LEU A 207 -10.41 11.81 2.84
C LEU A 207 -11.48 12.81 3.28
N ARG A 208 -12.55 12.27 3.85
CA ARG A 208 -13.68 13.05 4.36
C ARG A 208 -13.39 13.56 5.77
N THR A 209 -14.15 14.59 6.17
CA THR A 209 -14.24 14.94 7.60
C THR A 209 -14.92 13.80 8.35
N THR A 210 -14.45 13.50 9.55
CA THR A 210 -15.03 12.52 10.48
C THR A 210 -15.95 13.21 11.49
N GLU A 211 -16.09 14.55 11.44
CA GLU A 211 -17.06 15.27 12.27
C GLU A 211 -18.48 14.74 12.08
N GLY A 212 -19.09 14.26 13.16
CA GLY A 212 -20.45 13.72 13.15
C GLY A 212 -20.57 12.27 12.66
N GLY A 213 -19.45 11.58 12.45
CA GLY A 213 -19.39 10.16 12.11
C GLY A 213 -18.23 9.45 12.81
N ASP A 214 -17.89 8.26 12.33
CA ASP A 214 -16.78 7.48 12.88
C ASP A 214 -15.41 7.95 12.32
N PRO A 215 -14.33 7.89 13.11
CA PRO A 215 -12.97 8.09 12.60
C PRO A 215 -12.58 7.00 11.60
N TYR A 216 -11.60 7.29 10.73
CA TYR A 216 -10.96 6.23 9.94
C TYR A 216 -10.25 5.24 10.85
N ARG A 217 -10.51 3.95 10.66
CA ARG A 217 -9.90 2.86 11.46
C ARG A 217 -8.78 2.18 10.67
N LEU A 218 -7.65 1.92 11.33
CA LEU A 218 -6.50 1.17 10.84
C LEU A 218 -6.29 -0.05 11.74
N TYR A 219 -6.94 -1.14 11.35
CA TYR A 219 -6.89 -2.44 12.00
C TYR A 219 -7.15 -3.50 10.93
N ASN A 220 -6.15 -4.31 10.60
CA ASN A 220 -6.21 -5.24 9.49
C ASN A 220 -7.28 -6.32 9.75
N LEU A 221 -8.37 -6.31 8.98
CA LEU A 221 -9.54 -7.15 9.21
C LEU A 221 -10.00 -7.85 7.93
N ASP A 222 -10.49 -9.07 8.10
CA ASP A 222 -11.21 -9.80 7.08
C ASP A 222 -12.69 -9.36 7.07
N VAL A 223 -13.01 -8.38 6.23
CA VAL A 223 -14.35 -7.78 6.15
C VAL A 223 -15.15 -8.41 5.01
N PHE A 224 -15.86 -9.48 5.34
CA PHE A 224 -16.76 -10.17 4.42
C PHE A 224 -17.79 -9.21 3.80
N GLN A 225 -17.84 -9.16 2.46
CA GLN A 225 -18.75 -8.29 1.70
C GLN A 225 -18.68 -6.82 2.13
N TYR A 226 -17.47 -6.27 2.22
CA TYR A 226 -17.26 -4.88 2.62
C TYR A 226 -18.12 -3.90 1.82
N GLU A 227 -18.71 -2.93 2.52
CA GLU A 227 -19.44 -1.83 1.91
C GLU A 227 -18.49 -0.71 1.47
N ILE A 228 -19.00 0.19 0.63
CA ILE A 228 -18.25 1.33 0.09
C ILE A 228 -18.66 2.65 0.76
N TYR A 229 -17.80 3.67 0.61
CA TYR A 229 -17.95 5.02 1.15
C TYR A 229 -18.14 5.08 2.67
N ASN A 230 -17.39 4.27 3.41
CA ASN A 230 -17.36 4.26 4.88
C ASN A 230 -15.91 4.21 5.41
N PRO A 231 -15.67 4.61 6.67
CA PRO A 231 -14.34 4.66 7.27
C PRO A 231 -13.90 3.35 7.96
N MET A 232 -14.62 2.23 7.75
CA MET A 232 -14.28 0.95 8.38
C MET A 232 -12.94 0.43 7.85
N ALA A 233 -12.13 -0.11 8.76
CA ALA A 233 -10.87 -0.74 8.38
C ALA A 233 -11.11 -1.95 7.46
N LEU A 234 -10.21 -2.14 6.49
CA LEU A 234 -10.16 -3.32 5.63
C LEU A 234 -8.90 -4.13 5.94
N TYR A 235 -8.26 -4.73 4.94
CA TYR A 235 -7.29 -5.81 5.13
C TYR A 235 -5.88 -5.33 5.49
N GLY A 236 -5.52 -4.11 5.11
CA GLY A 236 -4.21 -3.53 5.35
C GLY A 236 -4.25 -2.11 5.91
N SER A 237 -3.13 -1.69 6.51
CA SER A 237 -3.01 -0.41 7.20
C SER A 237 -1.67 0.25 6.90
N VAL A 238 -1.67 1.42 6.25
CA VAL A 238 -0.46 2.24 6.08
C VAL A 238 -0.70 3.59 6.76
N PRO A 239 -0.17 3.81 7.99
CA PRO A 239 -0.48 4.99 8.80
C PRO A 239 0.28 6.25 8.33
N VAL A 240 0.06 6.63 7.06
CA VAL A 240 0.68 7.77 6.39
C VAL A 240 -0.42 8.65 5.82
N LEU A 241 -0.46 9.91 6.25
CA LEU A 241 -1.38 10.92 5.74
C LEU A 241 -0.60 12.00 5.00
N LEU A 242 -1.09 12.38 3.82
CA LEU A 242 -0.54 13.47 3.02
C LEU A 242 -1.49 14.66 3.05
N ALA A 243 -0.96 15.86 3.22
CA ALA A 243 -1.69 17.12 3.21
C ALA A 243 -1.21 17.98 2.03
N HIS A 244 -2.11 18.46 1.18
CA HIS A 244 -1.76 19.13 -0.06
C HIS A 244 -2.43 20.50 -0.23
N THR A 245 -1.63 21.46 -0.70
CA THR A 245 -2.04 22.77 -1.20
C THR A 245 -1.30 23.06 -2.51
N ALA A 246 -1.68 24.15 -3.19
CA ALA A 246 -0.94 24.62 -4.35
C ALA A 246 0.54 24.90 -4.02
N GLN A 247 0.84 25.39 -2.81
CA GLN A 247 2.18 25.81 -2.44
C GLN A 247 3.03 24.65 -1.91
N ARG A 248 2.41 23.60 -1.33
CA ARG A 248 3.14 22.59 -0.58
C ARG A 248 2.39 21.26 -0.45
N THR A 249 3.16 20.19 -0.38
CA THR A 249 2.72 18.90 0.15
C THR A 249 3.49 18.58 1.44
N LEU A 250 2.76 18.15 2.46
CA LEU A 250 3.28 17.70 3.76
C LEU A 250 2.85 16.25 3.99
N GLY A 251 3.53 15.56 4.91
CA GLY A 251 3.16 14.21 5.31
C GLY A 251 3.35 13.95 6.80
N ILE A 252 2.47 13.13 7.36
CA ILE A 252 2.61 12.53 8.69
C ILE A 252 2.73 11.02 8.48
N PHE A 253 3.80 10.42 8.97
CA PHE A 253 3.90 8.97 9.13
C PHE A 253 3.85 8.65 10.63
N TRP A 254 2.67 8.20 11.07
CA TRP A 254 2.41 7.77 12.44
C TRP A 254 2.90 6.33 12.61
N PHE A 255 4.07 6.16 13.22
CA PHE A 255 4.80 4.91 13.20
C PHE A 255 4.39 3.99 14.37
N ASN A 256 3.18 3.46 14.29
CA ASN A 256 2.57 2.58 15.30
C ASN A 256 1.84 1.39 14.63
N ALA A 257 1.97 0.20 15.21
CA ALA A 257 1.44 -1.06 14.67
C ALA A 257 0.16 -1.57 15.35
N ALA A 258 -0.26 -0.92 16.43
CA ALA A 258 -1.50 -1.25 17.12
C ALA A 258 -2.72 -0.77 16.32
N GLU A 259 -3.90 -1.18 16.75
CA GLU A 259 -5.15 -0.57 16.30
C GLU A 259 -5.06 0.95 16.41
N THR A 260 -5.36 1.64 15.31
CA THR A 260 -5.23 3.10 15.22
C THR A 260 -6.47 3.74 14.63
N TRP A 261 -6.92 4.83 15.22
CA TRP A 261 -8.04 5.64 14.76
C TRP A 261 -7.56 7.04 14.35
N VAL A 262 -8.12 7.58 13.27
CA VAL A 262 -7.75 8.87 12.70
C VAL A 262 -8.97 9.75 12.51
N ASP A 263 -9.08 10.77 13.34
CA ASP A 263 -10.09 11.81 13.22
C ASP A 263 -9.59 12.94 12.32
N ILE A 264 -10.46 13.44 11.44
CA ILE A 264 -10.18 14.53 10.51
C ILE A 264 -11.27 15.57 10.64
N THR A 265 -10.92 16.79 11.02
CA THR A 265 -11.87 17.90 11.17
C THR A 265 -11.42 19.09 10.33
N SER A 266 -12.36 19.85 9.77
CA SER A 266 -12.05 21.02 8.95
C SER A 266 -12.84 22.23 9.40
N ASN A 267 -12.15 23.35 9.68
CA ASN A 267 -12.77 24.59 10.12
C ASN A 267 -13.67 25.28 9.06
N THR A 268 -13.61 24.82 7.81
CA THR A 268 -14.29 25.42 6.65
C THR A 268 -15.42 24.54 6.11
N ALA A 269 -15.45 23.25 6.46
CA ALA A 269 -16.46 22.28 6.00
C ALA A 269 -17.86 22.51 6.59
N GLY A 270 -17.98 23.29 7.68
CA GLY A 270 -19.25 23.64 8.34
C GLY A 270 -19.94 24.92 7.84
N LYS A 271 -19.34 25.71 6.94
CA LYS A 271 -19.95 26.95 6.43
C LYS A 271 -20.80 26.68 5.19
N THR A 272 -22.11 26.90 5.31
CA THR A 272 -23.06 26.87 4.18
C THR A 272 -22.59 27.80 3.04
N LEU A 273 -23.03 27.55 1.80
CA LEU A 273 -22.76 28.42 0.63
C LEU A 273 -23.02 29.92 0.90
N PHE A 274 -23.96 30.21 1.81
CA PHE A 274 -24.29 31.56 2.25
C PHE A 274 -23.20 32.18 3.17
N GLY A 275 -22.56 31.38 4.02
CA GLY A 275 -21.44 31.81 4.87
C GLY A 275 -20.19 32.19 4.07
N LYS A 276 -19.89 31.43 2.99
CA LYS A 276 -18.80 31.77 2.06
C LYS A 276 -19.04 33.09 1.30
N MET A 277 -20.30 33.42 1.01
CA MET A 277 -20.69 34.69 0.38
C MET A 277 -20.60 35.88 1.35
N LEU A 278 -20.88 35.67 2.64
CA LEU A 278 -20.76 36.69 3.70
C LEU A 278 -19.29 37.03 4.02
N ASP A 279 -18.41 36.03 4.10
CA ASP A 279 -16.97 36.24 4.33
C ASP A 279 -16.33 37.07 3.19
N TYR A 280 -16.78 36.86 1.95
CA TYR A 280 -16.36 37.65 0.77
C TYR A 280 -16.81 39.12 0.83
N ILE A 281 -17.93 39.41 1.50
CA ILE A 281 -18.48 40.77 1.65
C ILE A 281 -17.87 41.48 2.88
N GLN A 282 -17.47 40.74 3.92
CA GLN A 282 -17.04 41.30 5.20
C GLN A 282 -15.51 41.29 5.44
N GLY A 283 -14.70 40.72 4.53
CA GLY A 283 -13.24 40.81 4.61
C GLY A 283 -12.61 40.03 5.77
N GLY A 284 -13.35 39.13 6.41
CA GLY A 284 -12.84 38.18 7.39
C GLY A 284 -12.42 36.89 6.70
N GLY A 285 -11.20 36.83 6.18
CA GLY A 285 -10.66 35.60 5.60
C GLY A 285 -10.11 34.69 6.69
N GLU A 286 -10.89 33.72 7.15
CA GLU A 286 -10.33 32.60 7.93
C GLU A 286 -9.51 31.71 6.99
N THR A 287 -8.23 31.55 7.29
CA THR A 287 -7.37 30.59 6.58
C THR A 287 -7.94 29.17 6.81
N PRO A 288 -8.24 28.40 5.75
CA PRO A 288 -8.70 27.02 5.90
C PRO A 288 -7.70 26.20 6.73
N GLN A 289 -8.18 25.30 7.57
CA GLN A 289 -7.34 24.43 8.39
C GLN A 289 -7.97 23.04 8.44
N THR A 290 -7.13 22.03 8.29
CA THR A 290 -7.48 20.64 8.58
C THR A 290 -6.75 20.22 9.85
N ASP A 291 -7.47 19.70 10.82
CA ASP A 291 -6.89 19.09 12.01
C ASP A 291 -7.05 17.58 11.92
N VAL A 292 -6.00 16.87 12.28
CA VAL A 292 -5.95 15.41 12.29
C VAL A 292 -5.58 14.96 13.69
N ARG A 293 -6.28 13.96 14.24
CA ARG A 293 -5.94 13.34 15.51
C ARG A 293 -5.72 11.85 15.33
N TRP A 294 -4.57 11.37 15.77
CA TRP A 294 -4.21 9.96 15.77
C TRP A 294 -4.38 9.39 17.16
N MET A 295 -4.91 8.17 17.26
CA MET A 295 -5.15 7.47 18.52
C MET A 295 -4.82 5.99 18.33
N SER A 296 -3.77 5.50 18.97
CA SER A 296 -3.39 4.08 18.93
C SER A 296 -3.56 3.42 20.29
N GLU A 297 -3.97 2.16 20.28
CA GLU A 297 -4.27 1.41 21.50
C GLU A 297 -3.06 1.18 22.42
N SER A 298 -1.87 1.02 21.84
CA SER A 298 -0.65 0.77 22.60
C SER A 298 0.59 1.32 21.89
N GLY A 299 1.78 0.90 22.34
CA GLY A 299 3.06 1.39 21.84
C GLY A 299 3.41 2.79 22.32
N ILE A 300 4.38 3.40 21.66
CA ILE A 300 4.81 4.78 21.89
C ILE A 300 4.18 5.73 20.87
N ILE A 301 4.24 7.04 21.15
CA ILE A 301 4.09 8.04 20.09
C ILE A 301 5.42 8.07 19.35
N ASP A 302 5.44 7.67 18.09
CA ASP A 302 6.56 7.82 17.19
C ASP A 302 6.03 8.35 15.86
N VAL A 303 6.43 9.56 15.48
CA VAL A 303 5.89 10.20 14.28
C VAL A 303 6.99 10.89 13.49
N PHE A 304 6.97 10.65 12.18
CA PHE A 304 7.79 11.38 11.22
C PHE A 304 6.95 12.45 10.55
N LEU A 305 7.46 13.68 10.54
CA LEU A 305 6.88 14.79 9.81
C LEU A 305 7.70 15.04 8.56
N LEU A 306 7.07 14.87 7.40
CA LEU A 306 7.66 14.98 6.07
C LEU A 306 7.31 16.36 5.51
N LEU A 307 8.31 17.23 5.30
CA LEU A 307 8.07 18.66 5.05
C LEU A 307 8.05 19.04 3.55
N GLY A 308 8.18 18.06 2.66
CA GLY A 308 8.17 18.27 1.20
C GLY A 308 9.30 19.20 0.72
N PRO A 309 9.02 20.21 -0.13
CA PRO A 309 7.70 20.82 -0.35
C PRO A 309 6.88 20.25 -1.51
N SER A 310 7.48 19.49 -2.44
CA SER A 310 6.74 18.94 -3.58
C SER A 310 6.18 17.53 -3.30
N PRO A 311 5.17 17.05 -4.06
CA PRO A 311 4.73 15.65 -3.97
C PRO A 311 5.88 14.65 -4.16
N THR A 312 6.80 14.94 -5.10
CA THR A 312 7.99 14.09 -5.34
C THR A 312 8.94 14.04 -4.14
N ASP A 313 9.09 15.15 -3.40
CA ASP A 313 9.95 15.17 -2.20
C ASP A 313 9.34 14.32 -1.09
N ILE A 314 8.01 14.37 -0.92
CA ILE A 314 7.28 13.55 0.06
C ILE A 314 7.48 12.06 -0.21
N PHE A 315 7.37 11.62 -1.47
CA PHE A 315 7.58 10.22 -1.83
C PHE A 315 9.02 9.77 -1.53
N LYS A 316 10.02 10.60 -1.86
CA LYS A 316 11.43 10.31 -1.54
C LYS A 316 11.68 10.27 -0.04
N GLN A 317 11.11 11.20 0.70
CA GLN A 317 11.19 11.28 2.17
C GLN A 317 10.65 10.00 2.79
N TYR A 318 9.41 9.62 2.45
CA TYR A 318 8.78 8.42 2.98
C TYR A 318 9.53 7.14 2.60
N THR A 319 9.87 6.97 1.31
CA THR A 319 10.59 5.77 0.85
C THR A 319 12.04 5.69 1.30
N SER A 320 12.65 6.81 1.72
CA SER A 320 13.95 6.76 2.42
C SER A 320 13.87 6.13 3.82
N LEU A 321 12.67 6.12 4.42
CA LEU A 321 12.40 5.50 5.72
C LEU A 321 11.98 4.03 5.53
N THR A 322 11.05 3.77 4.61
CA THR A 322 10.37 2.46 4.49
C THR A 322 10.78 1.64 3.25
N GLY A 323 11.72 2.13 2.45
CA GLY A 323 12.13 1.51 1.19
C GLY A 323 11.19 1.80 0.03
N THR A 324 11.58 1.39 -1.17
CA THR A 324 10.84 1.60 -2.42
C THR A 324 10.11 0.32 -2.85
N GLN A 325 9.20 0.45 -3.82
CA GLN A 325 8.54 -0.69 -4.45
C GLN A 325 9.58 -1.64 -5.03
N ALA A 326 9.56 -2.92 -4.65
CA ALA A 326 10.40 -3.94 -5.26
C ALA A 326 10.12 -4.01 -6.77
N LEU A 327 11.18 -4.09 -7.58
CA LEU A 327 11.04 -4.25 -9.02
C LEU A 327 10.41 -5.63 -9.31
N PRO A 328 9.17 -5.70 -9.83
CA PRO A 328 8.50 -6.96 -10.03
C PRO A 328 9.16 -7.75 -11.17
N PRO A 329 9.09 -9.09 -11.17
CA PRO A 329 9.36 -9.84 -12.39
C PRO A 329 8.34 -9.44 -13.46
N LEU A 330 8.76 -9.34 -14.73
CA LEU A 330 7.98 -8.76 -15.82
C LEU A 330 6.62 -9.47 -16.00
N PHE A 331 6.57 -10.79 -15.84
CA PHE A 331 5.34 -11.57 -15.97
C PHE A 331 4.26 -11.13 -14.96
N ALA A 332 4.66 -10.62 -13.79
CA ALA A 332 3.73 -10.18 -12.75
C ALA A 332 3.02 -8.87 -13.11
N LEU A 333 3.53 -8.14 -14.10
CA LEU A 333 2.87 -6.96 -14.66
C LEU A 333 1.93 -7.31 -15.81
N ALA A 334 1.82 -8.57 -16.20
CA ALA A 334 0.95 -8.97 -17.29
C ALA A 334 -0.44 -9.35 -16.76
N TYR A 335 -1.21 -10.14 -17.50
CA TYR A 335 -2.55 -10.56 -17.08
C TYR A 335 -2.53 -11.88 -16.30
N HIS A 336 -3.27 -11.89 -15.19
CA HIS A 336 -3.41 -13.00 -14.26
C HIS A 336 -4.84 -13.56 -14.29
N GLN A 337 -4.97 -14.86 -14.53
CA GLN A 337 -6.24 -15.58 -14.53
C GLN A 337 -6.40 -16.39 -13.23
N SER A 338 -7.48 -16.14 -12.48
CA SER A 338 -7.79 -16.83 -11.23
C SER A 338 -9.30 -17.06 -11.04
N ARG A 339 -9.63 -18.01 -10.16
CA ARG A 339 -10.94 -18.17 -9.50
C ARG A 339 -10.80 -19.10 -8.30
N TRP A 340 -11.76 -19.05 -7.37
CA TRP A 340 -12.02 -20.09 -6.39
C TRP A 340 -13.00 -21.11 -7.01
N ASN A 341 -12.62 -22.34 -7.35
CA ASN A 341 -11.28 -22.82 -7.65
C ASN A 341 -11.24 -23.29 -9.12
N TYR A 342 -10.06 -23.51 -9.67
CA TYR A 342 -9.91 -24.53 -10.72
C TYR A 342 -9.95 -25.91 -10.09
N ASN A 343 -10.66 -26.82 -10.75
CA ASN A 343 -11.06 -28.08 -10.13
C ASN A 343 -9.88 -29.04 -9.96
N ASP A 344 -9.02 -29.16 -10.98
CA ASP A 344 -7.95 -30.14 -11.10
C ASP A 344 -6.96 -29.74 -12.22
N GLU A 345 -5.96 -30.60 -12.47
CA GLU A 345 -4.98 -30.42 -13.55
C GLU A 345 -5.61 -30.31 -14.96
N GLU A 346 -6.70 -31.04 -15.21
CA GLU A 346 -7.39 -31.03 -16.51
C GLU A 346 -8.09 -29.69 -16.74
N ASP A 347 -8.72 -29.13 -15.72
CA ASP A 347 -9.33 -27.80 -15.76
C ASP A 347 -8.27 -26.71 -16.00
N VAL A 348 -7.13 -26.77 -15.29
CA VAL A 348 -5.99 -25.87 -15.53
C VAL A 348 -5.52 -25.94 -16.99
N ASN A 349 -5.32 -27.15 -17.52
CA ASN A 349 -4.92 -27.35 -18.91
C ASN A 349 -5.99 -26.87 -19.90
N THR A 350 -7.27 -27.08 -19.60
CA THR A 350 -8.38 -26.61 -20.43
C THR A 350 -8.40 -25.08 -20.53
N VAL A 351 -8.21 -24.40 -19.40
CA VAL A 351 -8.14 -22.93 -19.35
C VAL A 351 -6.91 -22.42 -20.08
N ASP A 352 -5.74 -23.00 -19.83
CA ASP A 352 -4.49 -22.64 -20.51
C ASP A 352 -4.58 -22.79 -22.04
N ASN A 353 -5.21 -23.87 -22.53
CA ASN A 353 -5.48 -24.07 -23.95
C ASN A 353 -6.54 -23.09 -24.50
N GLY A 354 -7.57 -22.77 -23.72
CA GLY A 354 -8.61 -21.81 -24.12
C GLY A 354 -8.05 -20.42 -24.42
N PHE A 355 -7.06 -19.95 -23.67
CA PHE A 355 -6.36 -18.70 -23.97
C PHE A 355 -5.64 -18.72 -25.33
N ASP A 356 -4.97 -19.83 -25.65
CA ASP A 356 -4.29 -20.00 -26.94
C ASP A 356 -5.29 -20.12 -28.09
N GLU A 357 -6.36 -20.93 -27.92
CA GLU A 357 -7.42 -21.11 -28.91
C GLU A 357 -8.10 -19.78 -29.27
N HIS A 358 -8.29 -18.93 -28.26
CA HIS A 358 -8.98 -17.66 -28.41
C HIS A 358 -8.04 -16.47 -28.61
N ASP A 359 -6.74 -16.66 -28.83
CA ASP A 359 -5.75 -15.57 -29.05
C ASP A 359 -5.84 -14.47 -27.96
N ILE A 360 -5.99 -14.89 -26.70
CA ILE A 360 -5.98 -14.01 -25.54
C ILE A 360 -4.69 -14.27 -24.77
N PRO A 361 -3.80 -13.28 -24.61
CA PRO A 361 -2.56 -13.49 -23.89
C PRO A 361 -2.79 -13.49 -22.38
N TYR A 362 -2.06 -14.35 -21.66
CA TYR A 362 -2.03 -14.38 -20.20
C TYR A 362 -0.70 -14.97 -19.71
N ASP A 363 -0.25 -14.56 -18.52
CA ASP A 363 1.04 -14.98 -17.97
C ASP A 363 0.90 -15.97 -16.81
N VAL A 364 -0.14 -15.84 -16.00
CA VAL A 364 -0.26 -16.59 -14.75
C VAL A 364 -1.65 -17.19 -14.57
N ILE A 365 -1.71 -18.49 -14.28
CA ILE A 365 -2.91 -19.16 -13.78
C ILE A 365 -2.77 -19.43 -12.28
N TRP A 366 -3.85 -19.27 -11.51
CA TRP A 366 -3.81 -19.29 -10.05
C TRP A 366 -4.57 -20.49 -9.49
N LEU A 367 -4.03 -21.08 -8.44
CA LEU A 367 -4.65 -22.13 -7.65
C LEU A 367 -4.97 -21.61 -6.25
N ASP A 368 -6.26 -21.49 -6.00
CA ASP A 368 -6.83 -21.13 -4.70
C ASP A 368 -6.94 -22.39 -3.79
N ILE A 369 -7.50 -22.30 -2.59
CA ILE A 369 -7.32 -23.25 -1.47
C ILE A 369 -7.72 -24.70 -1.78
N GLU A 370 -8.59 -24.96 -2.75
CA GLU A 370 -9.02 -26.33 -3.10
C GLU A 370 -7.93 -27.18 -3.79
N HIS A 371 -6.76 -26.61 -4.11
CA HIS A 371 -5.63 -27.37 -4.64
C HIS A 371 -4.87 -28.18 -3.59
N THR A 372 -5.07 -27.85 -2.31
CA THR A 372 -4.35 -28.46 -1.17
C THR A 372 -5.02 -29.76 -0.70
N ASP A 373 -4.26 -30.65 -0.04
CA ASP A 373 -4.83 -31.80 0.67
C ASP A 373 -5.54 -31.33 1.96
N GLY A 374 -6.84 -31.07 1.85
CA GLY A 374 -7.68 -30.75 3.01
C GLY A 374 -7.25 -29.47 3.73
N LYS A 375 -6.79 -28.46 2.98
CA LYS A 375 -6.33 -27.14 3.48
C LYS A 375 -5.05 -27.23 4.31
N ARG A 376 -4.22 -28.23 4.00
CA ARG A 376 -2.82 -28.29 4.45
C ARG A 376 -1.95 -27.61 3.40
N TYR A 377 -1.45 -26.41 3.69
CA TYR A 377 -0.54 -25.71 2.78
C TYR A 377 0.76 -26.50 2.53
N PHE A 378 1.50 -26.18 1.46
CA PHE A 378 2.66 -26.96 1.00
C PHE A 378 2.34 -28.42 0.62
N THR A 379 1.07 -28.72 0.34
CA THR A 379 0.61 -30.04 -0.14
C THR A 379 -0.29 -29.87 -1.36
N TRP A 380 -0.57 -30.98 -2.04
CA TRP A 380 -1.44 -31.04 -3.22
C TRP A 380 -2.52 -32.09 -2.96
N ASP A 381 -3.77 -31.82 -3.35
CA ASP A 381 -4.84 -32.83 -3.32
C ASP A 381 -4.44 -33.99 -4.24
N PRO A 382 -4.29 -35.23 -3.72
CA PRO A 382 -3.72 -36.34 -4.48
C PRO A 382 -4.67 -36.87 -5.57
N ASN A 383 -5.94 -36.46 -5.59
CA ASN A 383 -6.90 -36.86 -6.62
C ASN A 383 -7.03 -35.79 -7.71
N LYS A 384 -6.99 -34.51 -7.33
CA LYS A 384 -7.16 -33.37 -8.26
C LYS A 384 -5.84 -32.89 -8.87
N PHE A 385 -4.76 -32.94 -8.09
CA PHE A 385 -3.42 -32.49 -8.48
C PHE A 385 -2.34 -33.57 -8.21
N PRO A 386 -2.47 -34.78 -8.79
CA PRO A 386 -1.51 -35.88 -8.58
C PRO A 386 -0.12 -35.67 -9.20
N HIS A 387 0.02 -34.80 -10.21
CA HIS A 387 1.26 -34.57 -10.99
C HIS A 387 1.58 -33.06 -11.13
N PRO A 388 1.71 -32.30 -10.04
CA PRO A 388 1.85 -30.84 -10.09
C PRO A 388 3.08 -30.38 -10.90
N ARG A 389 4.18 -31.16 -10.91
CA ARG A 389 5.37 -30.87 -11.72
C ARG A 389 5.08 -30.97 -13.21
N GLU A 390 4.28 -31.93 -13.66
CA GLU A 390 3.93 -32.09 -15.08
C GLU A 390 3.05 -30.92 -15.53
N MET A 391 2.06 -30.53 -14.71
CA MET A 391 1.24 -29.35 -14.94
C MET A 391 2.09 -28.07 -15.04
N LEU A 392 3.04 -27.87 -14.12
CA LEU A 392 3.97 -26.73 -14.14
C LEU A 392 4.87 -26.74 -15.38
N GLN A 393 5.34 -27.92 -15.83
CA GLN A 393 6.12 -28.08 -17.05
C GLN A 393 5.32 -27.72 -18.30
N GLN A 394 4.04 -28.09 -18.37
CA GLN A 394 3.16 -27.72 -19.48
C GLN A 394 3.00 -26.20 -19.59
N LEU A 395 2.79 -25.51 -18.46
CA LEU A 395 2.77 -24.04 -18.42
C LEU A 395 4.12 -23.44 -18.81
N ALA A 396 5.22 -23.99 -18.29
CA ALA A 396 6.57 -23.53 -18.63
C ALA A 396 6.88 -23.67 -20.13
N ALA A 397 6.43 -24.75 -20.78
CA ALA A 397 6.57 -24.96 -22.22
C ALA A 397 5.85 -23.88 -23.05
N LYS A 398 4.79 -23.28 -22.51
CA LYS A 398 4.09 -22.12 -23.08
C LYS A 398 4.57 -20.78 -22.53
N ARG A 399 5.66 -20.78 -21.75
CA ARG A 399 6.28 -19.61 -21.09
C ARG A 399 5.31 -18.88 -20.16
N ARG A 400 4.56 -19.66 -19.37
CA ARG A 400 3.60 -19.19 -18.36
C ARG A 400 4.00 -19.66 -16.96
N LYS A 401 3.42 -19.01 -15.97
CA LYS A 401 3.67 -19.23 -14.54
C LYS A 401 2.40 -19.71 -13.85
N MET A 402 2.56 -20.20 -12.64
CA MET A 402 1.47 -20.52 -11.73
C MET A 402 1.65 -19.76 -10.42
N VAL A 403 0.56 -19.44 -9.74
CA VAL A 403 0.57 -19.01 -8.34
C VAL A 403 -0.28 -19.95 -7.52
N SER A 404 0.22 -20.43 -6.38
CA SER A 404 -0.55 -21.19 -5.38
C SER A 404 -0.73 -20.38 -4.11
N ILE A 405 -1.92 -20.45 -3.52
CA ILE A 405 -2.20 -19.87 -2.20
C ILE A 405 -1.49 -20.61 -1.05
N VAL A 406 -0.96 -19.87 -0.09
CA VAL A 406 -0.31 -20.36 1.14
C VAL A 406 -0.62 -19.37 2.27
N ASP A 407 -1.53 -19.75 3.17
CA ASP A 407 -2.02 -18.84 4.23
C ASP A 407 -1.36 -19.14 5.58
N PRO A 408 -1.34 -18.17 6.52
CA PRO A 408 -0.64 -18.31 7.79
C PRO A 408 -1.49 -18.97 8.89
N HIS A 409 -2.32 -19.95 8.53
CA HIS A 409 -3.06 -20.78 9.48
C HIS A 409 -2.83 -22.26 9.17
N ILE A 410 -2.31 -22.99 10.14
CA ILE A 410 -1.78 -24.33 9.91
C ILE A 410 -2.69 -25.33 10.59
N LYS A 411 -3.35 -26.18 9.79
CA LYS A 411 -4.25 -27.24 10.26
C LYS A 411 -3.64 -27.99 11.45
N VAL A 412 -4.39 -28.08 12.56
CA VAL A 412 -3.98 -28.89 13.72
C VAL A 412 -4.23 -30.36 13.38
N ASP A 413 -3.16 -31.04 12.97
CA ASP A 413 -3.20 -32.44 12.55
C ASP A 413 -1.83 -33.10 12.79
N THR A 414 -1.79 -34.12 13.63
CA THR A 414 -0.57 -34.88 13.94
C THR A 414 0.00 -35.66 12.75
N GLY A 415 -0.80 -35.89 11.69
CA GLY A 415 -0.33 -36.46 10.43
C GLY A 415 0.36 -35.44 9.52
N TYR A 416 0.29 -34.14 9.84
CA TYR A 416 0.79 -33.06 9.00
C TYR A 416 2.16 -32.56 9.48
N ARG A 417 3.19 -32.76 8.64
CA ARG A 417 4.59 -32.42 8.97
C ARG A 417 4.77 -30.96 9.40
N VAL A 418 4.20 -30.01 8.66
CA VAL A 418 4.35 -28.57 8.92
C VAL A 418 3.80 -28.21 10.31
N HIS A 419 2.62 -28.75 10.68
CA HIS A 419 2.05 -28.56 12.02
C HIS A 419 3.00 -29.07 13.11
N ASN A 420 3.46 -30.33 12.98
CA ASN A 420 4.34 -30.96 13.96
C ASN A 420 5.65 -30.19 14.12
N GLU A 421 6.22 -29.71 13.02
CA GLU A 421 7.46 -28.94 13.02
C GLU A 421 7.30 -27.58 13.71
N ILE A 422 6.24 -26.82 13.41
CA ILE A 422 5.94 -25.53 14.07
C ILE A 422 5.69 -25.74 15.56
N ARG A 423 4.88 -26.73 15.91
CA ARG A 423 4.56 -27.07 17.31
C ARG A 423 5.81 -27.47 18.10
N SER A 424 6.63 -28.35 17.54
CA SER A 424 7.84 -28.85 18.22
C SER A 424 8.92 -27.78 18.45
N ARG A 425 8.90 -26.71 17.64
CA ARG A 425 9.84 -25.58 17.74
C ARG A 425 9.26 -24.38 18.48
N ASP A 426 8.07 -24.52 19.06
CA ASP A 426 7.40 -23.44 19.80
C ASP A 426 7.13 -22.18 18.95
N PHE A 427 6.78 -22.39 17.68
CA PHE A 427 6.61 -21.31 16.70
C PHE A 427 5.16 -20.83 16.53
N TYR A 428 4.20 -21.39 17.26
CA TYR A 428 2.83 -20.87 17.28
C TYR A 428 2.72 -19.63 18.17
N VAL A 429 1.87 -18.68 17.76
CA VAL A 429 1.35 -17.64 18.65
C VAL A 429 0.75 -18.31 19.88
N LYS A 430 0.88 -17.68 21.04
CA LYS A 430 0.39 -18.22 22.30
C LYS A 430 -0.88 -17.53 22.76
N THR A 431 -1.70 -18.25 23.51
CA THR A 431 -2.70 -17.65 24.41
C THR A 431 -2.00 -16.99 25.60
N LYS A 432 -2.69 -16.11 26.33
CA LYS A 432 -2.17 -15.51 27.57
C LYS A 432 -1.70 -16.53 28.63
N ASP A 433 -2.27 -17.74 28.61
CA ASP A 433 -1.94 -18.81 29.56
C ASP A 433 -0.72 -19.64 29.09
N GLY A 434 -0.12 -19.30 27.95
CA GLY A 434 1.08 -19.94 27.40
C GLY A 434 0.83 -21.15 26.49
N ASN A 435 -0.43 -21.53 26.26
CA ASN A 435 -0.78 -22.60 25.32
C ASN A 435 -0.69 -22.10 23.86
N ASP A 436 -0.46 -23.00 22.90
CA ASP A 436 -0.61 -22.68 21.47
C ASP A 436 -1.99 -22.07 21.21
N TYR A 437 -2.02 -20.96 20.47
CA TYR A 437 -3.27 -20.37 20.03
C TYR A 437 -3.88 -21.23 18.93
N GLU A 438 -5.08 -21.74 19.19
CA GLU A 438 -5.87 -22.49 18.23
C GLU A 438 -7.17 -21.72 17.94
N GLY A 439 -7.47 -21.55 16.65
CA GLY A 439 -8.71 -20.95 16.16
C GLY A 439 -9.29 -21.76 15.00
N TRP A 440 -10.37 -21.28 14.42
CA TRP A 440 -11.00 -21.88 13.25
C TRP A 440 -10.72 -21.04 12.01
N CYS A 441 -10.33 -21.70 10.92
CA CYS A 441 -10.23 -21.11 9.59
C CYS A 441 -10.59 -22.18 8.54
N TRP A 442 -10.14 -22.04 7.29
CA TRP A 442 -10.43 -22.99 6.20
C TRP A 442 -10.20 -24.47 6.53
N PRO A 443 -9.12 -24.89 7.23
CA PRO A 443 -8.91 -26.30 7.56
C PRO A 443 -9.70 -26.79 8.79
N GLY A 444 -10.61 -25.98 9.35
CA GLY A 444 -11.19 -26.21 10.67
C GLY A 444 -10.25 -25.71 11.76
N SER A 445 -9.96 -26.53 12.78
CA SER A 445 -8.97 -26.16 13.82
C SER A 445 -7.59 -25.91 13.22
N ALA A 446 -7.02 -24.75 13.52
CA ALA A 446 -5.74 -24.27 13.00
C ALA A 446 -4.94 -23.55 14.09
N GLY A 447 -3.62 -23.78 14.10
CA GLY A 447 -2.67 -22.97 14.83
C GLY A 447 -2.10 -21.86 13.94
N TYR A 448 -1.72 -20.74 14.53
CA TYR A 448 -1.27 -19.55 13.81
C TYR A 448 0.21 -19.31 14.08
N PRO A 449 1.11 -19.46 13.09
CA PRO A 449 2.53 -19.29 13.32
C PRO A 449 2.85 -17.84 13.71
N ASP A 450 3.80 -17.64 14.62
CA ASP A 450 4.19 -16.33 15.07
C ASP A 450 5.26 -15.73 14.13
N PHE A 451 4.81 -15.00 13.12
CA PHE A 451 5.68 -14.35 12.16
C PHE A 451 6.48 -13.17 12.74
N THR A 452 6.19 -12.71 13.95
CA THR A 452 7.05 -11.74 14.65
C THR A 452 8.37 -12.36 15.09
N ASN A 453 8.41 -13.69 15.25
CA ASN A 453 9.62 -14.44 15.55
C ASN A 453 10.51 -14.60 14.29
N PRO A 454 11.73 -14.04 14.26
CA PRO A 454 12.63 -14.16 13.10
C PRO A 454 13.05 -15.62 12.80
N GLN A 455 13.04 -16.52 13.79
CA GLN A 455 13.33 -17.94 13.58
C GLN A 455 12.17 -18.64 12.87
N MET A 456 10.92 -18.31 13.22
CA MET A 456 9.74 -18.79 12.49
C MET A 456 9.76 -18.29 11.04
N ARG A 457 10.09 -17.01 10.80
CA ARG A 457 10.24 -16.48 9.43
C ARG A 457 11.34 -17.19 8.64
N THR A 458 12.47 -17.48 9.27
CA THR A 458 13.57 -18.23 8.64
C THR A 458 13.13 -19.64 8.28
N TRP A 459 12.42 -20.32 9.18
CA TRP A 459 11.88 -21.64 8.90
C TRP A 459 10.82 -21.61 7.79
N TRP A 460 9.89 -20.65 7.83
CA TRP A 460 8.90 -20.44 6.78
C TRP A 460 9.54 -20.25 5.41
N SER A 461 10.56 -19.39 5.31
CA SER A 461 11.32 -19.20 4.07
C SER A 461 11.92 -20.50 3.55
N SER A 462 12.45 -21.35 4.44
CA SER A 462 13.05 -22.64 4.06
C SER A 462 12.04 -23.65 3.50
N MET A 463 10.78 -23.56 3.90
CA MET A 463 9.69 -24.41 3.40
C MET A 463 9.41 -24.22 1.91
N PHE A 464 9.81 -23.09 1.32
CA PHE A 464 9.67 -22.82 -0.12
C PHE A 464 10.78 -23.41 -1.00
N SER A 465 11.81 -24.03 -0.41
CA SER A 465 12.79 -24.78 -1.20
C SER A 465 12.10 -25.90 -1.97
N TYR A 466 12.55 -26.21 -3.19
CA TYR A 466 11.89 -27.18 -4.06
C TYR A 466 11.82 -28.60 -3.46
N ASP A 467 12.76 -28.94 -2.57
CA ASP A 467 12.78 -30.21 -1.85
C ASP A 467 11.82 -30.24 -0.64
N GLN A 468 11.44 -29.08 -0.10
CA GLN A 468 10.50 -28.97 1.02
C GLN A 468 9.05 -28.78 0.57
N TYR A 469 8.85 -27.97 -0.47
CA TYR A 469 7.57 -27.82 -1.15
C TYR A 469 7.55 -28.75 -2.37
N GLU A 470 7.43 -30.05 -2.09
CA GLU A 470 7.37 -31.09 -3.13
C GLU A 470 6.25 -30.77 -4.15
N GLY A 471 6.56 -30.97 -5.43
CA GLY A 471 5.67 -30.60 -6.53
C GLY A 471 5.92 -29.21 -7.11
N SER A 472 6.56 -28.30 -6.37
CA SER A 472 6.90 -26.95 -6.87
C SER A 472 8.05 -26.95 -7.88
N MET A 473 8.09 -25.90 -8.71
CA MET A 473 9.12 -25.63 -9.73
C MET A 473 9.39 -24.12 -9.83
N GLU A 474 10.38 -23.72 -10.64
CA GLU A 474 10.84 -22.34 -10.81
C GLU A 474 9.72 -21.38 -11.25
N ASN A 475 8.71 -21.87 -11.98
CA ASN A 475 7.58 -21.07 -12.45
C ASN A 475 6.36 -21.07 -11.50
N LEU A 476 6.47 -21.59 -10.28
CA LEU A 476 5.44 -21.49 -9.24
C LEU A 476 5.73 -20.35 -8.28
N TYR A 477 4.80 -19.41 -8.11
CA TYR A 477 4.88 -18.29 -7.16
C TYR A 477 3.76 -18.39 -6.11
N THR A 478 3.66 -17.43 -5.20
CA THR A 478 2.85 -17.56 -3.98
C THR A 478 1.86 -16.42 -3.82
N TRP A 479 0.69 -16.78 -3.31
CA TRP A 479 -0.31 -15.86 -2.80
C TRP A 479 -0.45 -16.09 -1.29
N ASN A 480 -0.25 -15.04 -0.49
CA ASN A 480 -0.59 -15.05 0.93
C ASN A 480 -1.95 -14.38 1.11
N ASP A 481 -2.96 -15.15 1.48
CA ASP A 481 -4.26 -14.65 1.89
C ASP A 481 -4.45 -14.83 3.40
N MET A 482 -5.58 -14.33 3.92
CA MET A 482 -6.02 -14.57 5.31
C MET A 482 -4.98 -14.15 6.37
N ASN A 483 -4.10 -13.21 6.01
CA ASN A 483 -2.90 -12.88 6.77
C ASN A 483 -3.03 -11.63 7.64
N GLU A 484 -4.26 -11.23 7.95
CA GLU A 484 -4.54 -10.15 8.90
C GLU A 484 -4.00 -10.42 10.33
N PRO A 485 -4.15 -11.60 10.97
CA PRO A 485 -4.68 -12.90 10.52
C PRO A 485 -6.20 -13.04 10.59
N SER A 486 -6.80 -13.72 9.61
CA SER A 486 -8.22 -14.07 9.65
C SER A 486 -8.47 -15.32 10.53
N VAL A 487 -9.34 -15.16 11.52
CA VAL A 487 -9.74 -16.20 12.49
C VAL A 487 -11.26 -16.23 12.59
N PHE A 488 -11.92 -17.20 11.95
CA PHE A 488 -13.38 -17.23 11.77
C PHE A 488 -14.19 -17.17 13.07
N ASN A 489 -13.64 -17.75 14.14
CA ASN A 489 -14.27 -17.76 15.46
C ASN A 489 -13.61 -16.77 16.44
N GLY A 490 -12.77 -15.86 15.94
CA GLY A 490 -12.13 -14.82 16.76
C GLY A 490 -12.95 -13.52 16.82
N PRO A 491 -12.64 -12.61 17.76
CA PRO A 491 -13.24 -11.29 17.78
C PRO A 491 -12.97 -10.58 16.46
N GLU A 492 -14.01 -10.01 15.86
CA GLU A 492 -13.91 -9.29 14.58
C GLU A 492 -13.27 -10.11 13.44
N VAL A 493 -13.34 -11.45 13.51
CA VAL A 493 -12.71 -12.35 12.55
C VAL A 493 -11.17 -12.26 12.58
N THR A 494 -10.59 -11.90 13.73
CA THR A 494 -9.13 -11.89 13.93
C THR A 494 -8.73 -12.47 15.29
N MET A 495 -7.43 -12.49 15.56
CA MET A 495 -6.82 -13.02 16.78
C MET A 495 -7.25 -12.24 18.02
N HIS A 496 -7.32 -12.92 19.17
CA HIS A 496 -7.58 -12.26 20.45
C HIS A 496 -6.46 -11.25 20.80
N LYS A 497 -6.84 -10.05 21.27
CA LYS A 497 -5.89 -8.98 21.61
C LYS A 497 -4.85 -9.37 22.67
N ASP A 498 -5.23 -10.23 23.62
CA ASP A 498 -4.39 -10.74 24.70
C ASP A 498 -3.60 -12.00 24.34
N ALA A 499 -3.60 -12.43 23.06
CA ALA A 499 -2.67 -13.43 22.56
C ALA A 499 -1.23 -12.89 22.62
N VAL A 500 -0.25 -13.77 22.82
CA VAL A 500 1.13 -13.44 23.13
C VAL A 500 2.05 -13.88 21.99
N HIS A 501 2.88 -12.95 21.55
CA HIS A 501 3.89 -13.10 20.52
C HIS A 501 5.31 -13.12 21.12
N GLN A 502 6.31 -13.40 20.27
CA GLN A 502 7.72 -13.39 20.60
C GLN A 502 8.12 -12.13 21.37
N GLY A 503 8.84 -12.32 22.47
CA GLY A 503 9.24 -11.22 23.37
C GLY A 503 8.19 -10.83 24.41
N GLY A 504 7.05 -11.53 24.47
CA GLY A 504 5.99 -11.27 25.44
C GLY A 504 5.08 -10.09 25.07
N TRP A 505 5.10 -9.68 23.80
CA TRP A 505 4.21 -8.65 23.26
C TRP A 505 2.81 -9.20 23.03
N GLU A 506 1.79 -8.38 23.30
CA GLU A 506 0.41 -8.76 23.03
C GLU A 506 0.11 -8.61 21.54
N HIS A 507 -0.89 -9.34 21.06
CA HIS A 507 -1.35 -9.20 19.68
C HIS A 507 -1.79 -7.76 19.37
N ARG A 508 -2.38 -7.05 20.35
CA ARG A 508 -2.74 -5.63 20.22
C ARG A 508 -1.56 -4.72 19.85
N ASP A 509 -0.34 -5.08 20.26
CA ASP A 509 0.87 -4.26 20.04
C ASP A 509 1.36 -4.36 18.59
N ILE A 510 1.09 -5.48 17.93
CA ILE A 510 1.75 -5.89 16.68
C ILE A 510 0.79 -6.16 15.53
N HIS A 511 -0.52 -6.17 15.78
CA HIS A 511 -1.54 -6.70 14.88
C HIS A 511 -1.34 -6.29 13.42
N ASN A 512 -1.20 -4.99 13.13
CA ASN A 512 -1.07 -4.50 11.76
C ASN A 512 0.26 -4.93 11.07
N LEU A 513 1.25 -5.46 11.79
CA LEU A 513 2.50 -6.00 11.24
C LEU A 513 2.43 -7.48 10.88
N TYR A 514 1.42 -8.22 11.35
CA TYR A 514 1.39 -9.67 11.17
C TYR A 514 1.44 -10.05 9.67
N GLY A 515 0.56 -9.46 8.86
CA GLY A 515 0.53 -9.68 7.41
C GLY A 515 1.80 -9.25 6.69
N PHE A 516 2.40 -8.12 7.10
CA PHE A 516 3.71 -7.64 6.61
C PHE A 516 4.80 -8.71 6.79
N TYR A 517 4.85 -9.37 7.95
CA TYR A 517 5.85 -10.40 8.21
C TYR A 517 5.60 -11.70 7.45
N VAL A 518 4.34 -12.08 7.21
CA VAL A 518 3.98 -13.23 6.36
C VAL A 518 4.49 -12.99 4.94
N GLN A 519 4.16 -11.84 4.34
CA GLN A 519 4.60 -11.50 2.99
C GLN A 519 6.13 -11.44 2.89
N MET A 520 6.79 -10.82 3.88
CA MET A 520 8.25 -10.75 3.95
C MET A 520 8.90 -12.13 3.97
N ALA A 521 8.44 -13.04 4.82
CA ALA A 521 8.99 -14.38 4.93
C ALA A 521 8.76 -15.20 3.65
N THR A 522 7.58 -15.10 3.04
CA THR A 522 7.29 -15.77 1.76
C THR A 522 8.18 -15.24 0.63
N ALA A 523 8.35 -13.93 0.52
CA ALA A 523 9.21 -13.32 -0.50
C ALA A 523 10.67 -13.76 -0.31
N GLN A 524 11.16 -13.79 0.93
CA GLN A 524 12.48 -14.30 1.27
C GLN A 524 12.63 -15.78 0.89
N GLY A 525 11.61 -16.63 1.13
CA GLY A 525 11.62 -18.03 0.72
C GLY A 525 11.76 -18.21 -0.79
N GLN A 526 11.05 -17.42 -1.59
CA GLN A 526 11.17 -17.46 -3.05
C GLN A 526 12.54 -16.99 -3.56
N VAL A 527 13.15 -16.00 -2.91
CA VAL A 527 14.53 -15.58 -3.21
C VAL A 527 15.50 -16.71 -2.85
N GLN A 528 15.35 -17.32 -1.66
CA GLN A 528 16.24 -18.37 -1.15
C GLN A 528 16.22 -19.63 -2.02
N ARG A 529 15.06 -20.12 -2.45
CA ARG A 529 14.96 -21.33 -3.29
C ARG A 529 15.68 -21.21 -4.65
N SER A 530 15.92 -19.98 -5.12
CA SER A 530 16.68 -19.71 -6.35
C SER A 530 18.18 -19.47 -6.12
N GLY A 531 18.66 -19.57 -4.87
CA GLY A 531 20.03 -19.20 -4.51
C GLY A 531 20.28 -17.68 -4.52
N GLY A 532 19.24 -16.86 -4.36
CA GLY A 532 19.35 -15.40 -4.36
C GLY A 532 19.41 -14.76 -5.74
N VAL A 533 19.01 -15.47 -6.79
CA VAL A 533 19.09 -14.99 -8.19
C VAL A 533 17.77 -14.39 -8.65
N GLU A 534 16.66 -15.09 -8.40
CA GLU A 534 15.33 -14.74 -8.90
C GLU A 534 14.62 -13.74 -7.99
N ARG A 535 13.92 -12.78 -8.59
CA ARG A 535 13.04 -11.86 -7.86
C ARG A 535 11.75 -12.58 -7.46
N PRO A 536 11.21 -12.30 -6.26
CA PRO A 536 9.98 -12.93 -5.81
C PRO A 536 8.77 -12.30 -6.51
N PHE A 537 7.67 -13.06 -6.56
CA PHE A 537 6.33 -12.52 -6.71
C PHE A 537 5.44 -13.11 -5.62
N VAL A 538 4.99 -12.24 -4.73
CA VAL A 538 4.07 -12.57 -3.64
C VAL A 538 2.94 -11.56 -3.62
N LEU A 539 1.72 -12.04 -3.81
CA LEU A 539 0.52 -11.25 -3.56
C LEU A 539 0.12 -11.39 -2.09
N SER A 540 -0.19 -10.29 -1.41
CA SER A 540 -0.61 -10.27 0.01
C SER A 540 -1.92 -9.53 0.19
N ARG A 541 -2.83 -10.04 1.04
CA ARG A 541 -4.08 -9.33 1.37
C ARG A 541 -3.82 -8.26 2.40
N SER A 542 -3.23 -8.67 3.52
CA SER A 542 -2.85 -7.80 4.61
C SER A 542 -1.46 -7.20 4.42
N PHE A 543 -1.30 -5.95 4.82
CA PHE A 543 -0.06 -5.19 4.63
C PHE A 543 0.09 -4.09 5.68
N PHE A 544 1.33 -3.63 5.83
CA PHE A 544 1.72 -2.44 6.59
C PHE A 544 2.64 -1.51 5.78
N ALA A 545 3.01 -0.35 6.35
CA ALA A 545 4.11 0.47 5.85
C ALA A 545 5.38 -0.40 5.62
N GLY A 546 5.94 -0.35 4.41
CA GLY A 546 7.10 -1.15 4.02
C GLY A 546 6.77 -2.40 3.19
N SER A 547 5.50 -2.81 3.08
CA SER A 547 5.09 -4.00 2.31
C SER A 547 5.39 -3.89 0.81
N GLN A 548 5.54 -2.67 0.29
CA GLN A 548 5.97 -2.41 -1.09
C GLN A 548 7.30 -3.11 -1.45
N ARG A 549 8.11 -3.46 -0.46
CA ARG A 549 9.40 -4.17 -0.65
C ARG A 549 9.25 -5.65 -0.99
N TYR A 550 8.06 -6.23 -0.84
CA TYR A 550 7.89 -7.69 -0.87
C TYR A 550 6.96 -8.22 -1.96
N GLY A 551 6.23 -7.35 -2.66
CA GLY A 551 5.44 -7.77 -3.82
C GLY A 551 4.24 -6.87 -4.10
N ALA A 552 3.12 -7.52 -4.41
CA ALA A 552 1.85 -6.89 -4.74
C ALA A 552 0.85 -6.99 -3.58
N VAL A 553 -0.15 -6.12 -3.60
CA VAL A 553 -1.36 -6.22 -2.79
C VAL A 553 -2.60 -6.12 -3.68
N TRP A 554 -3.76 -6.54 -3.19
CA TRP A 554 -5.04 -6.27 -3.85
C TRP A 554 -6.11 -5.89 -2.81
N THR A 555 -7.21 -5.31 -3.27
CA THR A 555 -8.24 -4.73 -2.39
C THR A 555 -9.22 -5.73 -1.76
N GLY A 556 -8.79 -6.99 -1.62
CA GLY A 556 -9.60 -8.08 -1.07
C GLY A 556 -10.92 -8.34 -1.81
N ASP A 557 -11.91 -8.80 -1.05
CA ASP A 557 -13.12 -9.47 -1.56
C ASP A 557 -14.20 -8.46 -2.00
N ASN A 558 -13.99 -7.82 -3.15
CA ASN A 558 -14.93 -6.86 -3.74
C ASN A 558 -16.18 -7.52 -4.37
N ALA A 559 -17.19 -6.74 -4.77
CA ALA A 559 -18.41 -7.26 -5.40
C ALA A 559 -18.47 -6.97 -6.90
N ALA A 560 -19.13 -7.85 -7.67
CA ALA A 560 -19.41 -7.69 -9.09
C ALA A 560 -20.48 -6.62 -9.36
N GLU A 561 -20.17 -5.37 -9.01
CA GLU A 561 -21.05 -4.20 -9.12
C GLU A 561 -20.29 -2.98 -9.64
N TRP A 562 -20.99 -2.07 -10.32
CA TRP A 562 -20.40 -0.88 -10.95
C TRP A 562 -19.68 0.04 -9.97
N ASP A 563 -20.22 0.20 -8.76
CA ASP A 563 -19.59 1.07 -7.76
C ASP A 563 -18.31 0.46 -7.20
N HIS A 564 -18.18 -0.87 -7.15
CA HIS A 564 -16.91 -1.54 -6.81
C HIS A 564 -15.88 -1.44 -7.94
N LEU A 565 -16.31 -1.47 -9.21
CA LEU A 565 -15.44 -1.11 -10.33
C LEU A 565 -14.95 0.35 -10.18
N LYS A 566 -15.85 1.29 -9.88
CA LYS A 566 -15.51 2.71 -9.71
C LYS A 566 -14.54 2.93 -8.54
N ILE A 567 -14.81 2.33 -7.38
CA ILE A 567 -14.01 2.55 -6.16
C ILE A 567 -12.62 1.89 -6.21
N SER A 568 -12.41 0.95 -7.14
CA SER A 568 -11.07 0.39 -7.38
C SER A 568 -10.02 1.46 -7.71
N ILE A 569 -10.44 2.57 -8.33
CA ILE A 569 -9.55 3.68 -8.71
C ILE A 569 -9.04 4.43 -7.46
N PRO A 570 -9.88 5.07 -6.62
CA PRO A 570 -9.40 5.77 -5.44
C PRO A 570 -8.64 4.86 -4.45
N MET A 571 -9.01 3.59 -4.32
CA MET A 571 -8.29 2.63 -3.47
C MET A 571 -6.87 2.35 -3.98
N CYS A 572 -6.68 2.09 -5.28
CA CYS A 572 -5.34 1.90 -5.84
C CYS A 572 -4.50 3.19 -5.78
N LEU A 573 -5.15 4.34 -5.96
CA LEU A 573 -4.50 5.65 -5.88
C LEU A 573 -4.02 5.97 -4.45
N SER A 574 -4.84 5.68 -3.43
CA SER A 574 -4.47 5.94 -2.02
C SER A 574 -3.27 5.08 -1.60
N LEU A 575 -3.23 3.80 -2.01
CA LEU A 575 -2.09 2.90 -1.80
C LEU A 575 -0.83 3.37 -2.52
N GLY A 576 -0.96 3.81 -3.78
CA GLY A 576 0.14 4.35 -4.57
C GLY A 576 0.78 5.58 -3.90
N LEU A 577 -0.03 6.50 -3.36
CA LEU A 577 0.45 7.71 -2.65
C LEU A 577 1.31 7.39 -1.42
N VAL A 578 1.09 6.24 -0.78
CA VAL A 578 1.81 5.80 0.40
C VAL A 578 2.80 4.67 0.09
N GLY A 579 3.30 4.62 -1.15
CA GLY A 579 4.44 3.81 -1.57
C GLY A 579 4.11 2.41 -2.10
N ILE A 580 2.88 1.90 -1.92
CA ILE A 580 2.45 0.60 -2.43
C ILE A 580 1.93 0.78 -3.87
N SER A 581 2.87 0.82 -4.82
CA SER A 581 2.55 1.04 -6.25
C SER A 581 1.99 -0.19 -6.95
N PHE A 582 2.23 -1.39 -6.41
CA PHE A 582 1.79 -2.64 -7.02
C PHE A 582 0.43 -3.10 -6.47
N CYS A 583 -0.63 -2.37 -6.81
CA CYS A 583 -2.00 -2.60 -6.35
C CYS A 583 -2.96 -2.86 -7.51
N GLY A 584 -4.04 -3.62 -7.24
CA GLY A 584 -5.16 -3.84 -8.14
C GLY A 584 -6.41 -4.32 -7.38
N ALA A 585 -7.53 -4.42 -8.07
CA ALA A 585 -8.76 -5.02 -7.57
C ALA A 585 -9.15 -6.22 -8.44
N ASP A 586 -9.91 -7.17 -7.89
CA ASP A 586 -10.33 -8.34 -8.65
C ASP A 586 -11.25 -7.95 -9.80
N VAL A 587 -10.79 -8.19 -11.03
CA VAL A 587 -11.52 -7.88 -12.25
C VAL A 587 -12.78 -8.73 -12.32
N GLY A 588 -13.91 -8.07 -12.58
CA GLY A 588 -15.24 -8.69 -12.59
C GLY A 588 -15.89 -8.84 -11.22
N GLY A 589 -15.19 -8.50 -10.12
CA GLY A 589 -15.71 -8.52 -8.75
C GLY A 589 -15.76 -9.92 -8.13
N PHE A 590 -15.18 -10.12 -6.95
CA PHE A 590 -15.06 -11.43 -6.30
C PHE A 590 -16.42 -12.06 -6.04
N PHE A 591 -17.31 -11.36 -5.32
CA PHE A 591 -18.69 -11.80 -5.08
C PHE A 591 -19.62 -11.52 -6.25
N LYS A 592 -20.71 -12.29 -6.37
CA LYS A 592 -21.80 -12.14 -7.37
C LYS A 592 -21.32 -12.43 -8.80
N ASN A 593 -22.25 -12.35 -9.77
CA ASN A 593 -21.96 -12.57 -11.19
C ASN A 593 -22.10 -11.22 -11.94
N PRO A 594 -21.03 -10.70 -12.57
CA PRO A 594 -21.13 -9.46 -13.35
C PRO A 594 -21.93 -9.71 -14.63
N GLU A 595 -22.75 -8.74 -15.04
CA GLU A 595 -23.27 -8.75 -16.40
C GLU A 595 -22.14 -8.54 -17.44
N PRO A 596 -22.33 -8.94 -18.70
CA PRO A 596 -21.27 -8.86 -19.71
C PRO A 596 -20.71 -7.45 -19.90
N GLU A 597 -21.56 -6.41 -19.81
CA GLU A 597 -21.13 -5.02 -19.93
C GLU A 597 -20.14 -4.65 -18.82
N LEU A 598 -20.50 -4.91 -17.56
CA LEU A 598 -19.66 -4.67 -16.40
C LEU A 598 -18.33 -5.41 -16.52
N LEU A 599 -18.37 -6.70 -16.92
CA LEU A 599 -17.15 -7.49 -17.07
C LEU A 599 -16.20 -6.87 -18.11
N VAL A 600 -16.70 -6.50 -19.29
CA VAL A 600 -15.90 -5.83 -20.33
C VAL A 600 -15.29 -4.53 -19.79
N ARG A 601 -16.08 -3.68 -19.13
CA ARG A 601 -15.58 -2.43 -18.55
C ARG A 601 -14.53 -2.65 -17.48
N TRP A 602 -14.67 -3.72 -16.70
CA TRP A 602 -13.69 -4.06 -15.68
C TRP A 602 -12.36 -4.52 -16.29
N TYR A 603 -12.38 -5.32 -17.38
CA TYR A 603 -11.16 -5.65 -18.11
C TYR A 603 -10.48 -4.39 -18.67
N GLN A 604 -11.25 -3.44 -19.20
CA GLN A 604 -10.73 -2.17 -19.69
C GLN A 604 -10.10 -1.32 -18.58
N ALA A 605 -10.71 -1.25 -17.40
CA ALA A 605 -10.13 -0.55 -16.26
C ALA A 605 -8.90 -1.26 -15.70
N GLY A 606 -8.99 -2.58 -15.46
CA GLY A 606 -7.93 -3.40 -14.89
C GLY A 606 -6.68 -3.49 -15.78
N ALA A 607 -6.84 -3.46 -17.11
CA ALA A 607 -5.73 -3.38 -18.05
C ALA A 607 -4.84 -2.15 -17.81
N TYR A 608 -5.39 -1.08 -17.23
CA TYR A 608 -4.68 0.16 -16.89
C TYR A 608 -4.37 0.31 -15.39
N GLN A 609 -4.57 -0.72 -14.57
CA GLN A 609 -4.18 -0.75 -13.15
C GLN A 609 -2.89 -1.58 -12.92
N PRO A 610 -2.05 -1.25 -11.92
CA PRO A 610 -0.73 -1.86 -11.75
C PRO A 610 -0.74 -3.39 -11.64
N PHE A 611 -1.57 -3.96 -10.76
CA PHE A 611 -1.80 -5.41 -10.66
C PHE A 611 -3.11 -5.79 -11.38
N PHE A 612 -3.03 -6.74 -12.32
CA PHE A 612 -4.15 -7.05 -13.22
C PHE A 612 -4.54 -8.54 -13.14
N ARG A 613 -5.48 -8.84 -12.23
CA ARG A 613 -6.01 -10.19 -11.98
C ARG A 613 -7.52 -10.24 -12.12
N VAL A 614 -8.03 -11.24 -12.84
CA VAL A 614 -9.43 -11.68 -12.69
C VAL A 614 -9.47 -12.75 -11.60
N HIS A 615 -10.41 -12.65 -10.67
CA HIS A 615 -10.63 -13.64 -9.63
C HIS A 615 -12.08 -13.60 -9.17
N ALA A 616 -12.62 -14.73 -8.69
CA ALA A 616 -14.05 -14.95 -8.48
C ALA A 616 -14.30 -15.93 -7.31
N HIS A 617 -15.35 -15.66 -6.53
CA HIS A 617 -15.79 -16.52 -5.42
C HIS A 617 -16.32 -17.89 -5.87
N VAL A 618 -16.31 -18.89 -4.99
CA VAL A 618 -16.68 -20.28 -5.29
C VAL A 618 -18.07 -20.45 -5.88
N ASP A 619 -19.05 -19.69 -5.39
CA ASP A 619 -20.45 -19.76 -5.84
C ASP A 619 -20.71 -19.07 -7.19
N THR A 620 -19.69 -18.45 -7.78
CA THR A 620 -19.84 -17.73 -9.06
C THR A 620 -19.77 -18.67 -10.24
N THR A 621 -20.51 -18.30 -11.30
CA THR A 621 -20.39 -18.95 -12.60
C THR A 621 -18.99 -18.75 -13.19
N ARG A 622 -18.56 -19.71 -14.02
CA ARG A 622 -17.30 -19.59 -14.76
C ARG A 622 -17.33 -18.34 -15.63
N ARG A 623 -16.22 -17.61 -15.63
CA ARG A 623 -16.13 -16.32 -16.33
C ARG A 623 -14.77 -16.07 -16.98
N GLU A 624 -14.14 -17.14 -17.46
CA GLU A 624 -13.02 -17.00 -18.40
C GLU A 624 -13.49 -16.18 -19.62
N PRO A 625 -12.62 -15.30 -20.18
CA PRO A 625 -13.04 -14.26 -21.13
C PRO A 625 -13.88 -14.71 -22.34
N TRP A 626 -13.69 -15.94 -22.80
CA TRP A 626 -14.36 -16.49 -23.99
C TRP A 626 -15.79 -16.95 -23.76
N LEU A 627 -16.26 -17.00 -22.51
CA LEU A 627 -17.60 -17.49 -22.17
C LEU A 627 -18.73 -16.47 -22.44
N PHE A 628 -18.39 -15.23 -22.82
CA PHE A 628 -19.35 -14.11 -22.94
C PHE A 628 -19.72 -13.74 -24.38
N GLY A 629 -19.57 -14.68 -25.33
CA GLY A 629 -19.88 -14.48 -26.74
C GLY A 629 -18.81 -13.70 -27.51
N GLU A 630 -18.86 -13.78 -28.85
CA GLU A 630 -17.77 -13.29 -29.72
C GLU A 630 -17.49 -11.78 -29.58
N GLU A 631 -18.53 -10.96 -29.42
CA GLU A 631 -18.38 -9.50 -29.31
C GLU A 631 -17.63 -9.12 -28.02
N ASN A 632 -18.13 -9.55 -26.86
CA ASN A 632 -17.49 -9.24 -25.57
C ASN A 632 -16.10 -9.86 -25.45
N LYS A 633 -15.92 -11.10 -25.96
CA LYS A 633 -14.61 -11.75 -26.03
C LYS A 633 -13.60 -10.91 -26.81
N ALA A 634 -13.99 -10.35 -27.96
CA ALA A 634 -13.12 -9.49 -28.77
C ALA A 634 -12.73 -8.21 -28.02
N LEU A 635 -13.68 -7.58 -27.32
CA LEU A 635 -13.43 -6.38 -26.51
C LEU A 635 -12.49 -6.65 -25.33
N ILE A 636 -12.69 -7.76 -24.62
CA ILE A 636 -11.82 -8.18 -23.52
C ILE A 636 -10.42 -8.52 -24.05
N ARG A 637 -10.34 -9.28 -25.16
CA ARG A 637 -9.08 -9.60 -25.83
C ARG A 637 -8.32 -8.32 -26.15
N GLU A 638 -8.96 -7.31 -26.70
CA GLU A 638 -8.29 -6.06 -27.07
C GLU A 638 -7.76 -5.31 -25.85
N ALA A 639 -8.54 -5.19 -24.78
CA ALA A 639 -8.08 -4.57 -23.53
C ALA A 639 -6.84 -5.27 -22.96
N ILE A 640 -6.82 -6.62 -22.99
CA ILE A 640 -5.67 -7.39 -22.55
C ILE A 640 -4.49 -7.16 -23.52
N ARG A 641 -4.68 -7.20 -24.84
CA ARG A 641 -3.59 -6.98 -25.81
C ARG A 641 -2.98 -5.58 -25.68
N GLU A 642 -3.79 -4.56 -25.42
CA GLU A 642 -3.34 -3.20 -25.11
C GLU A 642 -2.40 -3.16 -23.89
N ARG A 643 -2.76 -3.86 -22.80
CA ARG A 643 -1.88 -4.06 -21.63
C ARG A 643 -0.55 -4.71 -22.02
N TYR A 644 -0.57 -5.79 -22.80
CA TYR A 644 0.66 -6.46 -23.25
C TYR A 644 1.55 -5.55 -24.09
N ALA A 645 0.96 -4.78 -25.00
CA ALA A 645 1.71 -3.83 -25.81
C ALA A 645 2.37 -2.73 -24.96
N LEU A 646 1.76 -2.35 -23.83
CA LEU A 646 2.26 -1.36 -22.88
C LEU A 646 3.23 -1.92 -21.82
N LEU A 647 3.51 -3.23 -21.78
CA LEU A 647 4.43 -3.81 -20.79
C LEU A 647 5.80 -3.10 -20.68
N PRO A 648 6.45 -2.65 -21.78
CA PRO A 648 7.67 -1.86 -21.67
C PRO A 648 7.51 -0.56 -20.86
N PHE A 649 6.37 0.12 -21.05
CA PHE A 649 6.05 1.34 -20.33
C PHE A 649 5.78 1.05 -18.85
N TRP A 650 4.92 0.07 -18.56
CA TRP A 650 4.65 -0.40 -17.19
C TRP A 650 5.94 -0.75 -16.46
N TYR A 651 6.79 -1.56 -17.08
CA TYR A 651 8.04 -2.02 -16.47
C TYR A 651 9.02 -0.86 -16.20
N THR A 652 9.06 0.13 -17.09
CA THR A 652 9.83 1.36 -16.87
C THR A 652 9.28 2.17 -15.70
N LEU A 653 7.96 2.30 -15.57
CA LEU A 653 7.36 2.99 -14.41
C LEU A 653 7.66 2.27 -13.09
N PHE A 654 7.64 0.93 -13.08
CA PHE A 654 8.03 0.16 -11.90
C PHE A 654 9.51 0.31 -11.56
N TYR A 655 10.39 0.39 -12.56
CA TYR A 655 11.79 0.75 -12.33
C TYR A 655 11.94 2.16 -11.75
N GLN A 656 11.18 3.14 -12.24
CA GLN A 656 11.17 4.49 -11.67
C GLN A 656 10.69 4.49 -10.21
N SER A 657 9.63 3.73 -9.91
CA SER A 657 9.12 3.55 -8.55
C SER A 657 10.17 2.90 -7.63
N TYR A 658 10.83 1.84 -8.11
CA TYR A 658 11.95 1.20 -7.42
C TYR A 658 13.11 2.17 -7.13
N ARG A 659 13.45 3.05 -8.09
CA ARG A 659 14.58 3.98 -7.95
C ARG A 659 14.27 5.25 -7.16
N THR A 660 13.02 5.71 -7.17
CA THR A 660 12.67 7.06 -6.71
C THR A 660 11.54 7.12 -5.70
N GLY A 661 10.80 6.02 -5.51
CA GLY A 661 9.61 5.97 -4.67
C GLY A 661 8.37 6.61 -5.28
N GLN A 662 8.43 7.12 -6.52
CA GLN A 662 7.25 7.73 -7.15
C GLN A 662 6.17 6.67 -7.44
N PRO A 663 4.87 7.02 -7.30
CA PRO A 663 3.78 6.11 -7.64
C PRO A 663 3.76 5.80 -9.13
N VAL A 664 3.41 4.55 -9.49
CA VAL A 664 3.19 4.14 -10.88
C VAL A 664 1.88 4.74 -11.41
N MET A 665 0.78 4.53 -10.68
CA MET A 665 -0.54 5.12 -10.92
C MET A 665 -0.67 6.36 -10.03
N ARG A 666 -0.97 7.52 -10.63
CA ARG A 666 -0.90 8.84 -9.96
C ARG A 666 -2.23 9.57 -10.04
N PRO A 667 -2.71 10.15 -8.92
CA PRO A 667 -3.71 11.19 -8.99
C PRO A 667 -3.19 12.37 -9.80
N LEU A 668 -4.08 13.09 -10.49
CA LEU A 668 -3.67 14.22 -11.33
C LEU A 668 -2.92 15.32 -10.54
N TRP A 669 -3.29 15.55 -9.27
CA TRP A 669 -2.66 16.57 -8.43
C TRP A 669 -1.17 16.34 -8.19
N VAL A 670 -0.67 15.10 -8.34
CA VAL A 670 0.76 14.80 -8.23
C VAL A 670 1.56 15.47 -9.34
N GLU A 671 1.03 15.47 -10.57
CA GLU A 671 1.68 16.09 -11.75
C GLU A 671 1.25 17.55 -11.96
N TYR A 672 0.07 17.92 -11.45
CA TYR A 672 -0.50 19.27 -11.53
C TYR A 672 -0.74 19.87 -10.14
N PRO A 673 0.30 20.00 -9.29
CA PRO A 673 0.16 20.39 -7.89
C PRO A 673 -0.25 21.85 -7.70
N GLN A 674 -0.37 22.65 -8.76
CA GLN A 674 -0.81 24.05 -8.72
C GLN A 674 -2.25 24.23 -9.21
N ASP A 675 -2.90 23.15 -9.68
CA ASP A 675 -4.25 23.19 -10.22
C ASP A 675 -5.25 22.64 -9.18
N PRO A 676 -5.95 23.50 -8.42
CA PRO A 676 -6.88 23.04 -7.39
C PRO A 676 -8.09 22.27 -7.95
N THR A 677 -8.35 22.33 -9.26
CA THR A 677 -9.46 21.59 -9.88
C THR A 677 -9.26 20.08 -9.86
N VAL A 678 -8.01 19.61 -9.72
CA VAL A 678 -7.68 18.18 -9.77
C VAL A 678 -7.56 17.50 -8.41
N TYR A 679 -7.70 18.24 -7.30
CA TYR A 679 -7.43 17.72 -5.95
C TYR A 679 -8.46 16.67 -5.52
N SER A 680 -9.71 16.80 -5.97
CA SER A 680 -10.78 15.83 -5.67
C SER A 680 -11.05 14.83 -6.80
N ILE A 681 -10.28 14.85 -7.89
CA ILE A 681 -10.51 13.95 -9.02
C ILE A 681 -9.96 12.57 -8.67
N ASP A 682 -10.83 11.55 -8.68
CA ASP A 682 -10.50 10.16 -8.38
C ASP A 682 -11.17 9.14 -9.31
N ASP A 683 -11.78 9.60 -10.41
CA ASP A 683 -12.31 8.77 -11.50
C ASP A 683 -11.38 8.69 -12.73
N GLN A 684 -10.30 9.48 -12.72
CA GLN A 684 -9.22 9.46 -13.72
C GLN A 684 -7.86 9.63 -13.06
N TYR A 685 -6.84 9.10 -13.74
CA TYR A 685 -5.49 9.01 -13.21
C TYR A 685 -4.45 9.09 -14.31
N LEU A 686 -3.21 9.28 -13.90
CA LEU A 686 -2.05 9.22 -14.78
C LEU A 686 -1.28 7.91 -14.54
N LEU A 687 -0.73 7.34 -15.60
CA LEU A 687 0.33 6.34 -15.52
C LEU A 687 1.65 7.06 -15.78
N GLY A 688 2.49 7.11 -14.75
CA GLY A 688 3.64 8.01 -14.72
C GLY A 688 3.20 9.44 -15.02
N ASN A 689 3.92 10.10 -15.93
CA ASN A 689 3.61 11.45 -16.40
C ASN A 689 3.12 11.49 -17.85
N ALA A 690 2.85 10.33 -18.47
CA ALA A 690 2.72 10.22 -19.93
C ALA A 690 1.30 9.85 -20.41
N LEU A 691 0.56 9.00 -19.70
CA LEU A 691 -0.77 8.56 -20.11
C LEU A 691 -1.81 8.98 -19.08
N LEU A 692 -2.89 9.63 -19.53
CA LEU A 692 -4.10 9.88 -18.75
C LEU A 692 -5.16 8.86 -19.11
N VAL A 693 -5.78 8.26 -18.09
CA VAL A 693 -6.78 7.20 -18.23
C VAL A 693 -8.05 7.63 -17.50
N HIS A 694 -9.20 7.52 -18.16
CA HIS A 694 -10.52 7.72 -17.57
C HIS A 694 -11.42 6.53 -17.95
N PRO A 695 -11.37 5.40 -17.20
CA PRO A 695 -12.16 4.22 -17.53
C PRO A 695 -13.66 4.51 -17.47
N VAL A 696 -14.46 3.82 -18.29
CA VAL A 696 -15.91 3.91 -18.23
C VAL A 696 -16.43 3.03 -17.09
N THR A 697 -16.95 3.65 -16.03
CA THR A 697 -17.35 2.96 -14.78
C THR A 697 -18.83 3.11 -14.45
N ALA A 698 -19.67 3.43 -15.44
CA ALA A 698 -21.12 3.52 -15.29
C ALA A 698 -21.85 2.69 -16.36
N GLN A 699 -22.92 2.02 -15.92
CA GLN A 699 -23.74 1.16 -16.78
C GLN A 699 -24.42 1.96 -17.90
N GLY A 700 -24.40 1.44 -19.13
CA GLY A 700 -25.07 2.03 -20.28
C GLY A 700 -24.49 3.37 -20.74
N ALA A 701 -23.31 3.77 -20.23
CA ALA A 701 -22.70 5.06 -20.54
C ALA A 701 -22.48 5.24 -22.06
N ARG A 702 -22.92 6.40 -22.56
CA ARG A 702 -22.74 6.82 -23.97
C ARG A 702 -21.72 7.94 -24.13
N GLY A 703 -21.27 8.50 -23.02
CA GLY A 703 -20.14 9.42 -22.98
C GLY A 703 -19.62 9.60 -21.57
N VAL A 704 -18.40 10.12 -21.46
CA VAL A 704 -17.72 10.45 -20.19
C VAL A 704 -17.21 11.88 -20.24
N GLN A 705 -17.04 12.50 -19.08
CA GLN A 705 -16.43 13.82 -18.94
C GLN A 705 -14.97 13.65 -18.54
N VAL A 706 -14.05 13.88 -19.46
CA VAL A 706 -12.62 13.77 -19.19
C VAL A 706 -12.05 15.16 -18.95
N TYR A 707 -11.44 15.39 -17.79
CA TYR A 707 -10.66 16.60 -17.56
C TYR A 707 -9.24 16.42 -18.08
N LEU A 708 -8.83 17.26 -19.04
CA LEU A 708 -7.47 17.32 -19.56
C LEU A 708 -6.74 18.48 -18.87
N PRO A 709 -5.82 18.22 -17.92
CA PRO A 709 -5.12 19.26 -17.16
C PRO A 709 -3.93 19.87 -17.92
N GLY A 710 -3.39 20.96 -17.38
CA GLY A 710 -2.15 21.58 -17.86
C GLY A 710 -2.38 22.79 -18.77
N LYS A 711 -2.11 24.00 -18.26
CA LYS A 711 -2.31 25.23 -19.03
C LYS A 711 -1.37 25.30 -20.23
N GLY A 712 -1.95 25.30 -21.43
CA GLY A 712 -1.19 25.35 -22.67
C GLY A 712 -0.55 24.03 -23.06
N GLU A 713 -0.86 22.93 -22.35
CA GLU A 713 -0.47 21.58 -22.76
C GLU A 713 -1.36 21.06 -23.89
N VAL A 714 -0.91 19.97 -24.51
CA VAL A 714 -1.70 19.22 -25.48
C VAL A 714 -1.73 17.76 -25.08
N TRP A 715 -2.85 17.11 -25.36
CA TRP A 715 -3.08 15.69 -25.15
C TRP A 715 -3.47 15.06 -26.48
N TYR A 716 -3.06 13.82 -26.70
CA TYR A 716 -3.39 13.07 -27.91
C TYR A 716 -4.21 11.86 -27.51
N ASP A 717 -5.41 11.71 -28.08
CA ASP A 717 -6.16 10.47 -27.95
C ASP A 717 -5.33 9.33 -28.55
N VAL A 718 -5.11 8.24 -27.79
CA VAL A 718 -4.16 7.20 -28.21
C VAL A 718 -4.67 6.32 -29.35
N HIS A 719 -5.97 6.34 -29.63
CA HIS A 719 -6.61 5.51 -30.65
C HIS A 719 -6.79 6.29 -31.96
N THR A 720 -7.25 7.54 -31.86
CA THR A 720 -7.56 8.40 -33.01
C THR A 720 -6.42 9.36 -33.37
N HIS A 721 -5.43 9.51 -32.48
CA HIS A 721 -4.35 10.49 -32.55
C HIS A 721 -4.83 11.96 -32.60
N GLN A 722 -6.10 12.22 -32.29
CA GLN A 722 -6.62 13.58 -32.27
C GLN A 722 -5.90 14.40 -31.21
N LYS A 723 -5.38 15.57 -31.62
CA LYS A 723 -4.75 16.55 -30.73
C LYS A 723 -5.82 17.39 -30.02
N LEU A 724 -5.73 17.47 -28.70
CA LEU A 724 -6.65 18.17 -27.81
C LEU A 724 -5.86 19.16 -26.94
N HIS A 725 -6.36 20.39 -26.80
CA HIS A 725 -5.68 21.45 -26.04
C HIS A 725 -6.14 21.48 -24.58
N ALA A 726 -5.24 21.69 -23.62
CA ALA A 726 -5.57 21.80 -22.21
C ALA A 726 -5.42 23.26 -21.68
N PRO A 727 -6.13 23.64 -20.60
CA PRO A 727 -7.02 22.81 -19.81
C PRO A 727 -8.46 22.80 -20.36
N GLN A 728 -9.14 21.65 -20.34
CA GLN A 728 -10.55 21.57 -20.68
C GLN A 728 -11.22 20.32 -20.11
N THR A 729 -12.54 20.38 -19.91
CA THR A 729 -13.37 19.18 -19.72
C THR A 729 -13.99 18.80 -21.05
N LEU A 730 -13.61 17.64 -21.58
CA LEU A 730 -14.10 17.09 -22.84
C LEU A 730 -15.24 16.09 -22.57
N TYR A 731 -16.38 16.28 -23.23
CA TYR A 731 -17.37 15.22 -23.37
C TYR A 731 -16.93 14.27 -24.49
N LEU A 732 -16.47 13.07 -24.13
CA LEU A 732 -16.09 12.03 -25.09
C LEU A 732 -17.27 11.08 -25.26
N ALA A 733 -17.74 10.89 -26.50
CA ALA A 733 -18.71 9.83 -26.79
C ALA A 733 -18.02 8.46 -26.68
N VAL A 734 -18.61 7.52 -25.93
CA VAL A 734 -18.03 6.19 -25.71
C VAL A 734 -18.96 5.09 -26.22
N THR A 735 -18.33 4.05 -26.75
CA THR A 735 -18.95 2.77 -27.08
C THR A 735 -18.36 1.68 -26.19
N MET A 736 -18.83 0.44 -26.32
CA MET A 736 -18.25 -0.70 -25.62
C MET A 736 -16.77 -0.94 -25.94
N ASN A 737 -16.29 -0.49 -27.10
CA ASN A 737 -14.88 -0.58 -27.49
C ASN A 737 -14.00 0.57 -26.98
N SER A 738 -14.61 1.65 -26.49
CA SER A 738 -13.86 2.84 -26.09
C SER A 738 -13.17 2.64 -24.74
N ILE A 739 -11.85 2.80 -24.71
CA ILE A 739 -11.04 2.96 -23.49
C ILE A 739 -10.45 4.38 -23.53
N PRO A 740 -11.02 5.36 -22.81
CA PRO A 740 -10.55 6.75 -22.86
C PRO A 740 -9.13 6.88 -22.30
N VAL A 741 -8.16 7.03 -23.19
CA VAL A 741 -6.73 7.14 -22.86
C VAL A 741 -6.09 8.21 -23.73
N TYR A 742 -5.28 9.05 -23.10
CA TYR A 742 -4.65 10.19 -23.75
C TYR A 742 -3.16 10.25 -23.43
N GLN A 743 -2.32 10.38 -24.44
CA GLN A 743 -0.89 10.61 -24.27
C GLN A 743 -0.60 12.11 -24.15
N ARG A 744 0.13 12.50 -23.09
CA ARG A 744 0.56 13.87 -22.85
C ARG A 744 1.57 14.30 -23.90
N GLY A 745 1.37 15.47 -24.52
CA GLY A 745 2.38 16.10 -25.35
C GLY A 745 3.64 16.42 -24.54
N GLY A 746 4.80 16.14 -25.11
CA GLY A 746 6.08 16.18 -24.42
C GLY A 746 6.58 14.81 -23.95
N SER A 747 5.83 13.73 -24.19
CA SER A 747 6.19 12.37 -23.75
C SER A 747 6.60 11.44 -24.90
N ILE A 748 7.43 10.44 -24.58
CA ILE A 748 7.76 9.32 -25.46
C ILE A 748 7.42 8.01 -24.75
N VAL A 749 6.53 7.20 -25.32
CA VAL A 749 6.09 5.91 -24.77
C VAL A 749 6.60 4.77 -25.64
N ALA A 750 7.30 3.82 -25.04
CA ALA A 750 7.76 2.61 -25.71
C ALA A 750 6.72 1.47 -25.60
N ARG A 751 6.45 0.79 -26.71
CA ARG A 751 5.48 -0.31 -26.81
C ARG A 751 6.07 -1.51 -27.53
N LYS A 752 5.51 -2.69 -27.31
CA LYS A 752 5.77 -3.91 -28.10
C LYS A 752 4.50 -4.35 -28.82
N GLU A 753 4.45 -4.00 -30.09
CA GLU A 753 3.22 -4.10 -30.91
C GLU A 753 2.95 -5.54 -31.38
N ARG A 754 3.96 -6.39 -31.31
CA ARG A 754 3.86 -7.83 -31.56
C ARG A 754 3.39 -8.53 -30.29
N VAL A 755 2.10 -8.37 -29.97
CA VAL A 755 1.51 -9.06 -28.83
C VAL A 755 1.56 -10.57 -29.06
N ARG A 756 2.04 -11.31 -28.05
CA ARG A 756 2.15 -12.78 -28.05
C ARG A 756 1.44 -13.34 -26.83
N ARG A 757 1.37 -14.67 -26.73
CA ARG A 757 0.63 -15.40 -25.70
C ARG A 757 1.00 -15.11 -24.24
N SER A 758 2.23 -14.64 -23.98
CA SER A 758 2.75 -14.27 -22.64
C SER A 758 3.87 -13.22 -22.76
N SER A 759 4.19 -12.53 -21.67
CA SER A 759 5.20 -11.47 -21.63
C SER A 759 6.61 -11.99 -21.94
N ASP A 760 6.94 -13.18 -21.43
CA ASP A 760 8.18 -13.90 -21.72
C ASP A 760 8.37 -14.08 -23.24
N CYS A 761 7.31 -14.44 -23.96
CA CYS A 761 7.36 -14.60 -25.42
C CYS A 761 7.73 -13.28 -26.13
N MET A 762 7.40 -12.14 -25.53
CA MET A 762 7.64 -10.80 -26.07
C MET A 762 9.02 -10.23 -25.70
N GLN A 763 9.78 -10.87 -24.78
CA GLN A 763 11.03 -10.34 -24.22
C GLN A 763 12.02 -9.82 -25.29
N ASN A 764 12.16 -10.53 -26.40
CA ASN A 764 13.10 -10.23 -27.49
C ASN A 764 12.47 -9.53 -28.70
N ASP A 765 11.17 -9.21 -28.65
CA ASP A 765 10.52 -8.48 -29.73
C ASP A 765 10.99 -7.02 -29.85
N PRO A 766 10.88 -6.43 -31.04
CA PRO A 766 11.20 -5.03 -31.23
C PRO A 766 10.21 -4.07 -30.57
N TYR A 767 10.68 -2.85 -30.35
CA TYR A 767 9.91 -1.75 -29.79
C TYR A 767 9.38 -0.82 -30.88
N THR A 768 8.23 -0.23 -30.60
CA THR A 768 7.72 0.96 -31.26
C THR A 768 7.76 2.14 -30.30
N LEU A 769 8.25 3.29 -30.75
CA LEU A 769 8.27 4.53 -29.95
C LEU A 769 7.12 5.45 -30.40
N TYR A 770 6.24 5.83 -29.47
CA TYR A 770 5.19 6.82 -29.66
C TYR A 770 5.66 8.16 -29.08
N VAL A 771 6.05 9.08 -29.96
CA VAL A 771 6.59 10.41 -29.64
C VAL A 771 5.45 11.44 -29.75
N ALA A 772 4.86 11.84 -28.64
CA ALA A 772 3.80 12.85 -28.61
C ALA A 772 4.43 14.24 -28.47
N LEU A 773 4.40 15.07 -29.52
CA LEU A 773 5.03 16.39 -29.47
C LEU A 773 4.23 17.36 -28.59
N GLY A 774 4.93 18.01 -27.66
CA GLY A 774 4.38 19.13 -26.91
C GLY A 774 4.21 20.39 -27.78
N PRO A 775 3.63 21.47 -27.24
CA PRO A 775 3.44 22.73 -27.97
C PRO A 775 4.74 23.33 -28.52
N GLN A 776 5.87 23.07 -27.87
CA GLN A 776 7.20 23.53 -28.27
C GLN A 776 7.87 22.60 -29.31
N GLY A 777 7.17 21.56 -29.77
CA GLY A 777 7.73 20.57 -30.70
C GLY A 777 8.79 19.67 -30.06
N THR A 778 8.72 19.47 -28.75
CA THR A 778 9.65 18.62 -27.98
C THR A 778 8.95 17.43 -27.36
N ALA A 779 9.70 16.37 -27.07
CA ALA A 779 9.24 15.23 -26.29
C ALA A 779 10.42 14.51 -25.61
N GLN A 780 10.16 13.84 -24.49
CA GLN A 780 11.13 12.99 -23.82
C GLN A 780 10.47 11.77 -23.19
N GLY A 781 11.23 10.71 -23.02
CA GLY A 781 10.81 9.52 -22.29
C GLY A 781 12.00 8.58 -22.10
N ASP A 782 11.80 7.54 -21.32
CA ASP A 782 12.81 6.55 -21.02
C ASP A 782 12.28 5.13 -21.19
N LEU A 783 13.21 4.18 -21.24
CA LEU A 783 12.92 2.76 -21.33
C LEU A 783 13.94 1.98 -20.50
N PHE A 784 13.44 1.18 -19.56
CA PHE A 784 14.22 0.22 -18.80
C PHE A 784 14.07 -1.18 -19.38
N VAL A 785 15.18 -1.90 -19.55
CA VAL A 785 15.23 -3.28 -20.07
C VAL A 785 16.28 -4.08 -19.32
N ASP A 786 15.91 -5.22 -18.76
CA ASP A 786 16.81 -6.22 -18.17
C ASP A 786 16.35 -7.63 -18.61
N ASP A 787 16.81 -8.68 -17.92
CA ASP A 787 16.33 -10.05 -18.18
C ASP A 787 14.87 -10.27 -17.75
N GLY A 788 14.26 -9.35 -17.01
CA GLY A 788 12.86 -9.37 -16.61
C GLY A 788 12.56 -10.18 -15.36
N HIS A 789 13.53 -10.84 -14.72
CA HIS A 789 13.21 -11.74 -13.60
C HIS A 789 14.28 -11.85 -12.50
N THR A 790 15.55 -11.55 -12.77
CA THR A 790 16.62 -11.73 -11.76
C THR A 790 17.03 -10.43 -11.06
N TYR A 791 17.86 -10.52 -10.03
CA TYR A 791 18.56 -9.37 -9.45
C TYR A 791 19.80 -8.91 -10.23
N ASN A 792 20.10 -9.47 -11.42
CA ASN A 792 21.30 -9.12 -12.19
C ASN A 792 21.38 -7.63 -12.54
N PHE A 793 20.24 -6.95 -12.69
CA PHE A 793 20.22 -5.50 -12.91
C PHE A 793 20.89 -4.73 -11.76
N GLU A 794 20.74 -5.20 -10.52
CA GLU A 794 21.32 -4.60 -9.32
C GLU A 794 22.71 -5.17 -9.02
N THR A 795 22.85 -6.50 -9.01
CA THR A 795 24.09 -7.16 -8.55
C THR A 795 25.20 -7.16 -9.59
N LYS A 796 24.86 -7.03 -10.88
CA LYS A 796 25.82 -7.09 -12.00
C LYS A 796 25.73 -5.89 -12.95
N GLY A 797 24.78 -4.97 -12.74
CA GLY A 797 24.54 -3.86 -13.68
C GLY A 797 24.02 -4.33 -15.05
N GLN A 798 23.35 -5.48 -15.12
CA GLN A 798 22.88 -6.07 -16.37
C GLN A 798 21.50 -5.53 -16.76
N TYR A 799 21.47 -4.28 -17.21
CA TYR A 799 20.28 -3.64 -17.78
C TYR A 799 20.65 -2.57 -18.82
N LEU A 800 19.64 -2.08 -19.54
CA LEU A 800 19.66 -0.87 -20.33
C LEU A 800 18.69 0.14 -19.70
N HIS A 801 19.14 1.38 -19.53
CA HIS A 801 18.25 2.51 -19.28
C HIS A 801 18.47 3.53 -20.39
N ARG A 802 17.51 3.63 -21.31
CA ARG A 802 17.61 4.47 -22.51
C ARG A 802 16.83 5.75 -22.31
N LEU A 803 17.40 6.88 -22.71
CA LEU A 803 16.73 8.18 -22.78
C LEU A 803 16.44 8.51 -24.24
N PHE A 804 15.17 8.77 -24.53
CA PHE A 804 14.72 9.28 -25.82
C PHE A 804 14.39 10.77 -25.70
N ARG A 805 14.86 11.57 -26.65
CA ARG A 805 14.56 13.00 -26.71
C ARG A 805 14.28 13.43 -28.13
N PHE A 806 13.18 14.15 -28.33
CA PHE A 806 12.85 14.82 -29.57
C PHE A 806 12.98 16.33 -29.38
N SER A 807 13.79 17.00 -30.20
CA SER A 807 13.89 18.45 -30.25
C SER A 807 14.48 18.90 -31.59
N GLY A 808 14.02 20.03 -32.11
CA GLY A 808 14.58 20.61 -33.34
C GLY A 808 14.56 19.65 -34.54
N ASN A 809 13.46 18.91 -34.71
CA ASN A 809 13.30 17.87 -35.75
C ASN A 809 14.30 16.71 -35.67
N MET A 810 14.85 16.43 -34.48
CA MET A 810 15.75 15.32 -34.24
C MET A 810 15.29 14.49 -33.04
N LEU A 811 15.10 13.18 -33.25
CA LEU A 811 14.94 12.18 -32.21
C LEU A 811 16.31 11.58 -31.89
N THR A 812 16.70 11.53 -30.62
CA THR A 812 17.95 10.93 -30.16
C THR A 812 17.68 9.86 -29.12
N ALA A 813 18.42 8.76 -29.17
CA ALA A 813 18.54 7.79 -28.09
C ALA A 813 19.94 7.81 -27.49
N SER A 814 20.03 7.90 -26.17
CA SER A 814 21.30 7.86 -25.42
C SER A 814 21.17 7.00 -24.16
N THR A 815 22.28 6.50 -23.64
CA THR A 815 22.27 5.81 -22.34
C THR A 815 22.04 6.78 -21.17
N ALA A 816 21.13 6.44 -20.25
CA ALA A 816 20.92 7.14 -18.99
C ALA A 816 22.00 6.77 -17.96
N ASP A 817 22.49 5.54 -18.03
CA ASP A 817 23.49 4.98 -17.12
C ASP A 817 24.58 4.27 -17.94
N PRO A 818 25.72 4.93 -18.20
CA PRO A 818 26.83 4.35 -18.97
C PRO A 818 27.52 3.17 -18.31
N LYS A 819 27.28 2.89 -17.01
CA LYS A 819 27.93 1.79 -16.29
C LYS A 819 27.17 0.46 -16.46
N ALA A 820 25.91 0.53 -16.86
CA ALA A 820 25.07 -0.64 -17.09
C ALA A 820 25.24 -1.17 -18.51
N SER A 821 25.17 -2.49 -18.69
CA SER A 821 25.25 -3.12 -20.01
C SER A 821 24.39 -4.38 -20.05
N PHE A 822 23.58 -4.53 -21.08
CA PHE A 822 22.76 -5.72 -21.28
C PHE A 822 22.65 -6.04 -22.77
N GLU A 823 22.98 -7.27 -23.13
CA GLU A 823 22.89 -7.76 -24.51
C GLU A 823 21.46 -8.19 -24.81
N THR A 824 20.88 -7.63 -25.87
CA THR A 824 19.53 -8.00 -26.31
C THR A 824 19.44 -7.94 -27.83
N PRO A 825 18.73 -8.87 -28.47
CA PRO A 825 18.42 -8.79 -29.90
C PRO A 825 17.30 -7.77 -30.21
N ALA A 826 16.66 -7.19 -29.19
CA ALA A 826 15.57 -6.24 -29.39
C ALA A 826 16.05 -4.94 -30.08
N TRP A 827 15.19 -4.38 -30.91
CA TRP A 827 15.52 -3.27 -31.80
C TRP A 827 14.32 -2.34 -32.00
N ILE A 828 14.52 -1.15 -32.55
CA ILE A 828 13.45 -0.19 -32.83
C ILE A 828 12.87 -0.44 -34.24
N GLU A 829 11.66 -0.98 -34.31
CA GLU A 829 11.02 -1.29 -35.59
C GLU A 829 10.18 -0.17 -36.19
N ARG A 830 9.70 0.74 -35.34
CA ARG A 830 8.82 1.82 -35.76
C ARG A 830 8.92 3.01 -34.81
N VAL A 831 8.80 4.20 -35.37
CA VAL A 831 8.63 5.44 -34.60
C VAL A 831 7.37 6.13 -35.14
N VAL A 832 6.44 6.45 -34.25
CA VAL A 832 5.22 7.21 -34.54
C VAL A 832 5.35 8.56 -33.85
N ILE A 833 5.32 9.65 -34.61
CA ILE A 833 5.44 11.01 -34.08
C ILE A 833 4.11 11.73 -34.26
N LEU A 834 3.45 12.04 -33.15
CA LEU A 834 2.16 12.72 -33.10
C LEU A 834 2.37 14.24 -33.12
N GLY A 835 1.63 14.93 -33.98
CA GLY A 835 1.73 16.39 -34.12
C GLY A 835 2.90 16.87 -34.98
N ALA A 836 3.49 16.01 -35.81
CA ALA A 836 4.59 16.34 -36.71
C ALA A 836 4.09 16.71 -38.13
N GLY A 837 4.74 17.70 -38.73
CA GLY A 837 4.55 18.01 -40.15
C GLY A 837 5.19 16.95 -41.06
N LYS A 838 4.85 16.96 -42.35
CA LYS A 838 5.45 16.07 -43.36
C LYS A 838 6.89 16.50 -43.66
N PRO A 839 7.92 15.67 -43.37
CA PRO A 839 9.29 15.98 -43.78
C PRO A 839 9.48 15.75 -45.29
N ALA A 840 10.51 16.35 -45.86
CA ALA A 840 10.98 16.03 -47.20
C ALA A 840 11.80 14.72 -47.21
N ALA A 841 12.58 14.48 -46.16
CA ALA A 841 13.34 13.25 -45.97
C ALA A 841 13.59 12.94 -44.48
N VAL A 842 13.80 11.66 -44.17
CA VAL A 842 14.16 11.19 -42.82
C VAL A 842 15.49 10.47 -42.89
N PHE A 843 16.42 10.81 -42.01
CA PHE A 843 17.76 10.19 -41.96
C PHE A 843 18.07 9.65 -40.58
N LEU A 844 18.54 8.41 -40.52
CA LEU A 844 19.08 7.75 -39.34
C LEU A 844 20.60 7.86 -39.35
N LYS A 845 21.18 8.13 -38.18
CA LYS A 845 22.61 8.02 -37.92
C LYS A 845 22.83 7.21 -36.64
N GLN A 846 23.72 6.22 -36.71
CA GLN A 846 24.17 5.44 -35.56
C GLN A 846 25.68 5.67 -35.41
N ASP A 847 26.12 6.15 -34.25
CA ASP A 847 27.54 6.44 -33.98
C ASP A 847 28.22 7.22 -35.13
N ASP A 848 29.42 6.79 -35.55
CA ASP A 848 30.18 7.35 -36.67
C ASP A 848 29.79 6.78 -38.05
N ALA A 849 28.69 6.02 -38.14
CA ALA A 849 28.22 5.48 -39.41
C ALA A 849 27.67 6.57 -40.35
N ALA A 850 27.62 6.24 -41.65
CA ALA A 850 27.00 7.09 -42.65
C ALA A 850 25.48 7.21 -42.42
N GLU A 851 24.92 8.39 -42.74
CA GLU A 851 23.48 8.59 -42.66
C GLU A 851 22.74 7.64 -43.61
N THR A 852 21.71 6.98 -43.09
CA THR A 852 20.83 6.10 -43.87
C THR A 852 19.47 6.76 -44.01
N ARG A 853 18.94 6.83 -45.23
CA ARG A 853 17.60 7.37 -45.49
C ARG A 853 16.54 6.34 -45.08
N LEU A 854 15.50 6.79 -44.36
CA LEU A 854 14.37 5.96 -43.95
C LEU A 854 13.09 6.31 -44.73
N ASP A 855 12.25 5.31 -44.94
CA ASP A 855 10.90 5.48 -45.47
C ASP A 855 9.93 5.92 -44.36
N PHE A 856 8.95 6.72 -44.73
CA PHE A 856 7.90 7.18 -43.82
C PHE A 856 6.56 7.35 -44.52
N THR A 857 5.48 7.30 -43.73
CA THR A 857 4.13 7.73 -44.12
C THR A 857 3.72 8.92 -43.26
N HIS A 858 2.87 9.80 -43.79
CA HIS A 858 2.36 10.95 -43.07
C HIS A 858 0.86 11.11 -43.31
N GLU A 859 0.12 11.24 -42.22
CA GLU A 859 -1.31 11.52 -42.21
C GLU A 859 -1.52 13.02 -41.94
N ALA A 860 -1.97 13.76 -42.95
CA ALA A 860 -2.09 15.22 -42.87
C ALA A 860 -3.18 15.69 -41.91
N GLU A 861 -4.29 14.94 -41.81
CA GLU A 861 -5.45 15.29 -40.99
C GLU A 861 -5.12 15.25 -39.49
N THR A 862 -4.41 14.21 -39.04
CA THR A 862 -4.00 13.98 -37.65
C THR A 862 -2.58 14.48 -37.35
N SER A 863 -1.83 14.88 -38.38
CA SER A 863 -0.41 15.24 -38.29
C SER A 863 0.45 14.13 -37.66
N VAL A 864 0.24 12.90 -38.12
CA VAL A 864 0.97 11.71 -37.62
C VAL A 864 2.01 11.28 -38.64
N LEU A 865 3.28 11.23 -38.21
CA LEU A 865 4.40 10.72 -39.02
C LEU A 865 4.77 9.32 -38.52
N THR A 866 4.75 8.33 -39.40
CA THR A 866 5.21 6.97 -39.08
C THR A 866 6.48 6.66 -39.87
N ILE A 867 7.58 6.45 -39.14
CA ILE A 867 8.88 6.08 -39.70
C ILE A 867 9.00 4.55 -39.61
N ARG A 868 9.24 3.92 -40.76
CA ARG A 868 9.22 2.46 -40.88
C ARG A 868 10.63 1.89 -40.82
N LYS A 869 10.80 0.84 -40.01
CA LYS A 869 11.99 -0.01 -39.94
C LYS A 869 13.31 0.78 -39.73
N PRO A 870 13.46 1.57 -38.65
CA PRO A 870 14.76 2.11 -38.26
C PRO A 870 15.84 1.03 -38.11
N ALA A 871 15.48 -0.17 -37.61
CA ALA A 871 16.36 -1.35 -37.55
C ALA A 871 17.61 -1.18 -36.67
N VAL A 872 17.58 -0.27 -35.70
CA VAL A 872 18.66 -0.05 -34.74
C VAL A 872 18.45 -0.84 -33.46
N ASN A 873 19.52 -1.40 -32.90
CA ASN A 873 19.48 -2.08 -31.61
C ASN A 873 19.02 -1.11 -30.50
N VAL A 874 18.17 -1.56 -29.59
CA VAL A 874 17.62 -0.70 -28.53
C VAL A 874 18.70 -0.17 -27.56
N GLY A 875 19.79 -0.92 -27.39
CA GLY A 875 20.93 -0.55 -26.54
C GLY A 875 21.92 0.42 -27.20
N ALA A 876 21.84 0.66 -28.51
CA ALA A 876 22.75 1.55 -29.22
C ALA A 876 22.32 3.02 -29.14
N ASP A 877 23.29 3.92 -29.21
CA ASP A 877 23.05 5.36 -29.37
C ASP A 877 22.79 5.67 -30.85
N TRP A 878 21.75 6.46 -31.13
CA TRP A 878 21.35 6.79 -32.49
C TRP A 878 20.56 8.09 -32.55
N SER A 879 20.48 8.69 -33.74
CA SER A 879 19.63 9.84 -34.01
C SER A 879 18.85 9.70 -35.32
N ILE A 880 17.62 10.19 -35.33
CA ILE A 880 16.77 10.29 -36.51
C ILE A 880 16.45 11.78 -36.73
N SER A 881 16.85 12.32 -37.88
CA SER A 881 16.60 13.70 -38.29
C SER A 881 15.50 13.79 -39.34
N LEU A 882 14.59 14.75 -39.18
CA LEU A 882 13.54 15.09 -40.13
C LEU A 882 13.99 16.35 -40.89
N ARG A 883 14.17 16.24 -42.21
CA ARG A 883 14.62 17.33 -43.09
C ARG A 883 13.54 17.76 -44.06
#